data_AF-A0A7X5D8I1-F1
#
_entry.id   AF-A0A7X5D8I1-F1
#
_cell.length_a   1.000
_cell.length_b   1.000
_cell.length_c   1.000
_cell.angle_alpha   90.00
_cell.angle_beta   90.00
_cell.angle_gamma   90.00
#
_symmetry.space_group_name_H-M   'P 1'
#
loop_
_entity.id
_entity.type
_entity.pdbx_description
1 polymer ?
#
loop_
_entity_poly.entity_id
_entity_poly.type
_entity_poly.pdbx_seq_one_letter_code
_entity_poly.pdbx_strand_id
1 'polypeptide(L)'
;MIKTVNKLCSEYGDIRFQRANALVGEDATKGGFSIIVNGSKKYAMGERKKGKKENVSRESEKIQKILDDFLERTQIHVLCTEHARALLRDGDLFLNVIVDKKSGLITEIKRAPALTMKKNVNEYGNFIDIRKAFSQIDLSQIHQMAIENAPKESRKDFALYQINHIKWLSDETKPYGTSQYAVAVKCYHMLSKMEEAVAYRRIYRSVSKRSHKLETNNIAEIEEYKRANAMIDSNGNPTKNAHMLTDYIGNVEVSALHDEANLDEIKDVEMIENILWINLLVPKAIITGGQNINRDILKVQYPHYLQTLENITDRLEYGDSSDYSGYRAIINLQLLLLGINPDNVYYDIVWSRKTEETTVERVESIQNALGKNGGKQLISHEKAIQLIAEDFDVDDPAIMYQKIIEEKEQFIQNHTEQYENTQKKTVKILTDEIEEDNEKIEEVSKKFQKQWELFFIAVWHNMTKKQFTKQNVVSVFQNCWENTDKTFYSNMIKTAGTIGIERAQKILNDYTVLLPKNGIGIVKNDIYETLLHSSAQRIKGIEQTTINNIQKVLAKGYQNRESWDSIQKNIQTIIQDPVRAEMITTTELSFAYNKSVLNTYYKAGANKVVWHSSLDMKTCDGCRALHGQEFDIDKAPDNPLHPRCRCTWLPVFSEGKSRNFDNIPKTIAEKDNSNYNRVRTQEELQKATENMKIIAEEYSVNPSKWSGKIIVDNKAFKKGTFAKKEWNCNIITTDCVDDGIILHELLHSCSSSHYHKTIFENNQIIEEASVEFLKQQICIEKNIISCKGYQPFTTILKAINNRFCYGTDLEFAKELFNTPFPDRYEWLKNKVDKSLKQENVSIKDYVEVMEFVKNLKGGIK
;
A
#
# COMPACT_ATOMS: atom_id res chain seq x y z
N MET A 1 -2.78 34.61 7.96
CA MET A 1 -2.18 33.27 8.09
C MET A 1 -0.81 33.33 8.77
N ILE A 2 0.17 34.06 8.23
CA ILE A 2 1.53 34.21 8.81
C ILE A 2 1.48 34.64 10.29
N LYS A 3 0.65 35.62 10.65
CA LYS A 3 0.48 36.05 12.06
C LYS A 3 0.07 34.89 13.00
N THR A 4 -0.77 33.97 12.53
CA THR A 4 -1.21 32.80 13.30
C THR A 4 -0.06 31.81 13.47
N VAL A 5 0.64 31.49 12.37
CA VAL A 5 1.82 30.60 12.41
C VAL A 5 2.90 31.16 13.33
N ASN A 6 3.17 32.47 13.26
CA ASN A 6 4.16 33.11 14.12
C ASN A 6 3.79 33.05 15.60
N LYS A 7 2.50 33.10 15.92
CA LYS A 7 2.02 32.86 17.28
C LYS A 7 2.24 31.40 17.71
N LEU A 8 1.95 30.43 16.83
CA LEU A 8 2.15 29.01 17.12
C LEU A 8 3.61 28.61 17.30
N CYS A 9 4.52 29.22 16.55
CA CYS A 9 5.97 28.98 16.66
C CYS A 9 6.65 29.90 17.70
N SER A 10 5.91 30.76 18.39
CA SER A 10 6.46 31.65 19.43
C SER A 10 6.81 30.88 20.71
N GLU A 11 7.49 31.54 21.64
CA GLU A 11 7.83 30.99 22.96
C GLU A 11 6.60 30.53 23.76
N TYR A 12 5.47 31.23 23.60
CA TYR A 12 4.19 30.91 24.23
C TYR A 12 3.22 30.19 23.27
N GLY A 13 3.77 29.62 22.19
CA GLY A 13 3.02 28.91 21.16
C GLY A 13 2.72 27.45 21.50
N ASP A 14 2.34 26.68 20.48
CA ASP A 14 2.15 25.23 20.64
C ASP A 14 3.52 24.53 20.56
N ILE A 15 3.80 23.67 21.54
CA ILE A 15 5.09 22.99 21.69
C ILE A 15 5.47 22.17 20.45
N ARG A 16 4.50 21.62 19.72
CA ARG A 16 4.75 20.79 18.52
C ARG A 16 5.31 21.66 17.40
N PHE A 17 4.71 22.82 17.15
CA PHE A 17 5.16 23.78 16.13
C PHE A 17 6.50 24.40 16.50
N GLN A 18 6.68 24.77 17.77
CA GLN A 18 7.92 25.37 18.26
C GLN A 18 9.09 24.38 18.13
N ARG A 19 8.93 23.15 18.62
CA ARG A 19 9.97 22.11 18.54
C ARG A 19 10.24 21.66 17.12
N ALA A 20 9.20 21.45 16.31
CA ALA A 20 9.39 21.06 14.92
C ALA A 20 10.17 22.13 14.14
N ASN A 21 9.82 23.40 14.29
CA ASN A 21 10.53 24.47 13.59
C ASN A 21 11.99 24.62 14.05
N ALA A 22 12.24 24.53 15.36
CA ALA A 22 13.61 24.58 15.89
C ALA A 22 14.45 23.40 15.36
N LEU A 23 13.94 22.18 15.50
CA LEU A 23 14.65 20.97 15.14
C LEU A 23 14.96 20.90 13.64
N VAL A 24 14.00 21.22 12.77
CA VAL A 24 14.23 21.22 11.31
C VAL A 24 15.31 22.21 10.92
N GLY A 25 15.31 23.41 11.52
CA GLY A 25 16.35 24.41 11.24
C GLY A 25 17.74 23.96 11.69
N GLU A 26 17.82 23.39 12.91
CA GLU A 26 19.07 22.88 13.49
C GLU A 26 19.61 21.68 12.71
N ASP A 27 18.76 20.70 12.39
CA ASP A 27 19.16 19.51 11.64
C ASP A 27 19.46 19.82 10.17
N ALA A 28 18.79 20.81 9.56
CA ALA A 28 19.10 21.22 8.20
C ALA A 28 20.50 21.83 8.08
N THR A 29 20.92 22.60 9.09
CA THR A 29 22.12 23.43 8.98
C THR A 29 23.32 22.89 9.76
N LYS A 30 23.11 22.07 10.81
CA LYS A 30 24.15 21.40 11.63
C LYS A 30 25.40 22.26 11.90
N GLY A 31 25.20 23.50 12.35
CA GLY A 31 26.29 24.39 12.73
C GLY A 31 26.91 25.22 11.60
N GLY A 32 26.34 25.17 10.38
CA GLY A 32 26.60 26.16 9.33
C GLY A 32 27.12 25.60 8.01
N PHE A 33 27.75 26.48 7.24
CA PHE A 33 28.41 26.13 5.99
C PHE A 33 29.76 26.84 5.86
N SER A 34 30.59 26.34 4.96
CA SER A 34 31.86 26.95 4.55
C SER A 34 31.89 27.14 3.05
N ILE A 35 32.73 28.05 2.55
CA ILE A 35 32.92 28.24 1.12
C ILE A 35 34.31 27.72 0.73
N ILE A 36 34.38 26.93 -0.33
CA ILE A 36 35.62 26.38 -0.87
C ILE A 36 35.76 26.84 -2.32
N VAL A 37 36.86 27.53 -2.63
CA VAL A 37 37.20 27.98 -3.98
C VAL A 37 38.14 26.98 -4.64
N ASN A 38 37.83 26.59 -5.87
CA ASN A 38 38.63 25.62 -6.62
C ASN A 38 40.05 26.17 -6.89
N GLY A 39 41.06 25.32 -6.68
CA GLY A 39 42.47 25.69 -6.76
C GLY A 39 43.02 26.51 -5.58
N SER A 40 42.26 26.69 -4.49
CA SER A 40 42.77 27.27 -3.23
C SER A 40 43.50 26.24 -2.36
N LYS A 41 44.19 26.67 -1.29
CA LYS A 41 44.77 25.72 -0.31
C LYS A 41 43.71 24.93 0.44
N LYS A 42 42.55 25.52 0.74
CA LYS A 42 41.43 24.80 1.39
C LYS A 42 40.92 23.67 0.51
N TYR A 43 40.76 23.94 -0.79
CA TYR A 43 40.41 22.95 -1.79
C TYR A 43 41.49 21.86 -1.91
N ALA A 44 42.76 22.24 -2.08
CA ALA A 44 43.88 21.28 -2.15
C ALA A 44 44.03 20.45 -0.86
N MET A 45 43.68 20.97 0.31
CA MET A 45 43.67 20.22 1.57
C MET A 45 42.50 19.23 1.64
N GLY A 46 41.34 19.58 1.08
CA GLY A 46 40.22 18.67 0.88
C GLY A 46 40.58 17.52 -0.07
N GLU A 47 41.16 17.85 -1.23
CA GLU A 47 41.56 16.87 -2.24
C GLU A 47 42.74 15.98 -1.77
N ARG A 48 43.67 16.52 -0.96
CA ARG A 48 44.71 15.70 -0.30
C ARG A 48 44.14 14.67 0.68
N LYS A 49 43.02 14.96 1.35
CA LYS A 49 42.33 13.97 2.18
C LYS A 49 41.68 12.87 1.34
N LYS A 50 41.37 13.17 0.09
CA LYS A 50 40.90 12.24 -0.94
C LYS A 50 42.05 11.79 -1.88
N GLY A 51 43.30 11.72 -1.41
CA GLY A 51 44.44 11.19 -2.18
C GLY A 51 44.94 11.97 -3.41
N LYS A 52 44.26 13.03 -3.86
CA LYS A 52 44.61 13.81 -5.06
C LYS A 52 45.58 14.96 -4.78
N LYS A 53 46.55 15.16 -5.69
CA LYS A 53 47.49 16.30 -5.66
C LYS A 53 47.04 17.40 -6.61
N GLU A 54 46.63 18.52 -6.02
CA GLU A 54 46.13 19.70 -6.72
C GLU A 54 47.10 20.89 -6.59
N ASN A 55 47.27 21.63 -7.70
CA ASN A 55 48.14 22.81 -7.74
C ASN A 55 47.37 24.04 -7.25
N VAL A 56 47.96 24.75 -6.28
CA VAL A 56 47.34 25.94 -5.69
C VAL A 56 47.58 27.16 -6.57
N SER A 57 46.50 27.83 -6.99
CA SER A 57 46.54 29.10 -7.70
C SER A 57 46.59 30.27 -6.72
N ARG A 58 47.46 31.25 -6.99
CA ARG A 58 47.55 32.48 -6.20
C ARG A 58 46.28 33.32 -6.29
N GLU A 59 45.58 33.30 -7.42
CA GLU A 59 44.32 34.03 -7.59
C GLU A 59 43.18 33.35 -6.81
N SER A 60 43.04 32.03 -6.89
CA SER A 60 42.06 31.27 -6.11
C SER A 60 42.25 31.45 -4.60
N GLU A 61 43.49 31.52 -4.13
CA GLU A 61 43.81 31.75 -2.71
C GLU A 61 43.39 33.16 -2.25
N LYS A 62 43.59 34.19 -3.09
CA LYS A 62 43.10 35.55 -2.79
C LYS A 62 41.59 35.58 -2.67
N ILE A 63 40.89 34.93 -3.60
CA ILE A 63 39.43 34.85 -3.61
C ILE A 63 38.92 34.09 -2.40
N GLN A 64 39.56 32.97 -2.04
CA GLN A 64 39.23 32.21 -0.83
C GLN A 64 39.31 33.09 0.41
N LYS A 65 40.38 33.90 0.54
CA LYS A 65 40.53 34.82 1.67
C LYS A 65 39.43 35.88 1.71
N ILE A 66 39.06 36.44 0.55
CA ILE A 66 37.96 37.41 0.46
C ILE A 66 36.63 36.80 0.95
N LEU A 67 36.36 35.55 0.56
CA LEU A 67 35.13 34.85 0.95
C LEU A 67 35.14 34.46 2.43
N ASP A 68 36.29 34.04 2.96
CA ASP A 68 36.46 33.77 4.39
C ASP A 68 36.23 35.05 5.22
N ASP A 69 36.87 36.16 4.85
CA ASP A 69 36.68 37.47 5.49
C ASP A 69 35.21 37.94 5.40
N PHE A 70 34.52 37.62 4.30
CA PHE A 70 33.09 37.89 4.13
C PHE A 70 32.23 37.05 5.09
N LEU A 71 32.52 35.76 5.25
CA LEU A 71 31.80 34.89 6.17
C LEU A 71 32.01 35.30 7.63
N GLU A 72 33.23 35.65 8.01
CA GLU A 72 33.56 36.14 9.35
C GLU A 72 32.89 37.48 9.65
N ARG A 73 32.84 38.38 8.66
CA ARG A 73 32.21 39.70 8.84
C ARG A 73 30.70 39.63 8.91
N THR A 74 30.07 38.87 8.03
CA THR A 74 28.60 38.82 7.91
C THR A 74 27.94 37.78 8.81
N GLN A 75 28.68 36.77 9.26
CA GLN A 75 28.19 35.66 10.07
C GLN A 75 27.01 34.89 9.43
N ILE A 76 26.83 35.01 8.11
CA ILE A 76 25.72 34.36 7.40
C ILE A 76 25.73 32.83 7.53
N HIS A 77 26.92 32.24 7.66
CA HIS A 77 27.11 30.82 7.87
C HIS A 77 26.65 30.34 9.25
N VAL A 78 26.61 31.21 10.26
CA VAL A 78 26.08 30.90 11.60
C VAL A 78 24.59 31.20 11.67
N LEU A 79 24.16 32.31 11.05
CA LEU A 79 22.77 32.75 11.04
C LEU A 79 21.86 31.89 10.15
N CYS A 80 22.42 30.98 9.35
CA CYS A 80 21.64 30.16 8.42
C CYS A 80 20.58 29.29 9.13
N THR A 81 20.82 28.88 10.38
CA THR A 81 19.83 28.14 11.19
C THR A 81 18.59 29.00 11.43
N GLU A 82 18.77 30.25 11.85
CA GLU A 82 17.67 31.19 12.06
C GLU A 82 16.97 31.58 10.76
N HIS A 83 17.72 31.62 9.66
CA HIS A 83 17.18 31.85 8.32
C HIS A 83 16.31 30.68 7.85
N ALA A 84 16.75 29.43 8.04
CA ALA A 84 15.96 28.24 7.73
C ALA A 84 14.64 28.22 8.52
N ARG A 85 14.71 28.49 9.83
CA ARG A 85 13.54 28.57 10.73
C ARG A 85 12.56 29.66 10.29
N ALA A 86 13.08 30.82 9.89
CA ALA A 86 12.25 31.94 9.42
C ALA A 86 11.62 31.64 8.06
N LEU A 87 12.37 31.05 7.13
CA LEU A 87 11.89 30.66 5.80
C LEU A 87 10.72 29.69 5.89
N LEU A 88 10.82 28.64 6.71
CA LEU A 88 9.75 27.66 6.90
C LEU A 88 8.53 28.25 7.61
N ARG A 89 8.77 29.07 8.65
CA ARG A 89 7.71 29.69 9.45
C ARG A 89 6.94 30.74 8.67
N ASP A 90 7.63 31.69 8.07
CA ASP A 90 7.02 32.86 7.42
C ASP A 90 6.63 32.55 5.97
N GLY A 91 7.32 31.61 5.30
CA GLY A 91 7.20 31.34 3.87
C GLY A 91 8.11 32.22 3.02
N ASP A 92 8.54 33.36 3.57
CA ASP A 92 9.39 34.35 2.91
C ASP A 92 10.55 34.73 3.82
N LEU A 93 11.75 34.75 3.26
CA LEU A 93 12.95 35.23 3.93
C LEU A 93 13.48 36.45 3.18
N PHE A 94 13.43 37.61 3.84
CA PHE A 94 13.99 38.86 3.33
C PHE A 94 15.30 39.16 4.07
N LEU A 95 16.41 39.18 3.35
CA LEU A 95 17.73 39.50 3.88
C LEU A 95 18.18 40.86 3.35
N ASN A 96 18.26 41.84 4.24
CA ASN A 96 18.76 43.17 3.96
C ASN A 96 20.30 43.17 3.98
N VAL A 97 20.89 43.37 2.81
CA VAL A 97 22.34 43.37 2.56
C VAL A 97 22.86 44.80 2.67
N ILE A 98 23.63 45.06 3.72
CA ILE A 98 24.17 46.40 4.02
C ILE A 98 25.56 46.53 3.41
N VAL A 99 25.68 47.34 2.36
CA VAL A 99 26.92 47.57 1.62
C VAL A 99 27.54 48.90 2.03
N ASP A 100 28.84 48.89 2.38
CA ASP A 100 29.62 50.11 2.45
C ASP A 100 30.10 50.49 1.04
N LYS A 101 29.54 51.58 0.52
CA LYS A 101 29.84 52.07 -0.83
C LYS A 101 31.27 52.55 -1.01
N LYS A 102 31.99 52.90 0.08
CA LYS A 102 33.38 53.36 -0.02
C LYS A 102 34.35 52.20 -0.19
N SER A 103 34.15 51.13 0.57
CA SER A 103 35.02 49.94 0.54
C SER A 103 34.56 48.88 -0.46
N GLY A 104 33.31 48.92 -0.93
CA GLY A 104 32.75 47.85 -1.78
C GLY A 104 32.52 46.55 -1.01
N LEU A 105 32.41 46.62 0.32
CA LEU A 105 32.23 45.44 1.17
C LEU A 105 30.80 45.36 1.71
N ILE A 106 30.26 44.15 1.72
CA ILE A 106 29.05 43.82 2.48
C ILE A 106 29.45 43.79 3.94
N THR A 107 28.90 44.71 4.74
CA THR A 107 29.23 44.87 6.17
C THR A 107 28.40 43.97 7.05
N GLU A 108 27.11 43.85 6.77
CA GLU A 108 26.17 43.12 7.62
C GLU A 108 24.96 42.66 6.80
N ILE A 109 24.35 41.56 7.23
CA ILE A 109 23.14 41.00 6.62
C ILE A 109 22.09 40.88 7.72
N LYS A 110 20.97 41.60 7.58
CA LYS A 110 19.88 41.62 8.57
C LYS A 110 18.60 41.06 8.02
N ARG A 111 17.95 40.16 8.75
CA ARG A 111 16.60 39.71 8.39
C ARG A 111 15.60 40.85 8.53
N ALA A 112 14.90 41.17 7.44
CA ALA A 112 13.76 42.08 7.46
C ALA A 112 12.46 41.34 7.80
N PRO A 113 11.52 41.97 8.53
CA PRO A 113 10.27 41.34 8.94
C PRO A 113 9.31 41.12 7.75
N ALA A 114 9.03 39.86 7.42
CA ALA A 114 8.19 39.45 6.28
C ALA A 114 6.79 40.08 6.29
N LEU A 115 6.18 40.27 7.47
CA LEU A 115 4.85 40.87 7.61
C LEU A 115 4.74 42.33 7.12
N THR A 116 5.86 43.04 7.02
CA THR A 116 5.90 44.46 6.64
C THR A 116 6.67 44.72 5.36
N MET A 117 7.26 43.68 4.77
CA MET A 117 8.02 43.82 3.52
C MET A 117 7.11 43.60 2.33
N LYS A 118 7.03 44.61 1.47
CA LYS A 118 6.32 44.55 0.20
C LYS A 118 7.32 44.42 -0.94
N LYS A 119 7.09 43.45 -1.83
CA LYS A 119 7.77 43.31 -3.13
C LYS A 119 7.00 44.11 -4.19
N ASN A 120 7.65 45.07 -4.84
CA ASN A 120 7.03 45.97 -5.82
C ASN A 120 7.24 45.44 -7.24
N VAL A 121 6.40 44.48 -7.62
CA VAL A 121 6.41 43.82 -8.92
C VAL A 121 5.06 43.98 -9.62
N ASN A 122 5.06 43.89 -10.95
CA ASN A 122 3.84 43.82 -11.74
C ASN A 122 3.21 42.41 -11.68
N GLU A 123 2.08 42.24 -12.35
CA GLU A 123 1.36 40.95 -12.45
C GLU A 123 2.20 39.79 -13.03
N TYR A 124 3.27 40.10 -13.76
CA TYR A 124 4.20 39.12 -14.34
C TYR A 124 5.42 38.83 -13.47
N GLY A 125 5.52 39.43 -12.28
CA GLY A 125 6.64 39.24 -11.35
C GLY A 125 7.88 40.09 -11.65
N ASN A 126 7.83 40.98 -12.64
CA ASN A 126 8.92 41.89 -12.99
C ASN A 126 8.90 43.15 -12.11
N PHE A 127 10.09 43.63 -11.70
CA PHE A 127 10.20 44.84 -10.90
C PHE A 127 9.83 46.09 -11.71
N ILE A 128 8.92 46.90 -11.17
CA ILE A 128 8.47 48.15 -11.80
C ILE A 128 9.59 49.21 -11.74
N ASP A 129 10.27 49.31 -10.59
CA ASP A 129 11.44 50.18 -10.40
C ASP A 129 12.49 49.43 -9.58
N ILE A 130 13.66 49.17 -10.19
CA ILE A 130 14.78 48.45 -9.57
C ILE A 130 15.34 49.21 -8.35
N ARG A 131 15.23 50.54 -8.30
CA ARG A 131 15.70 51.36 -7.17
C ARG A 131 14.74 51.29 -5.98
N LYS A 132 13.48 50.91 -6.22
CA LYS A 132 12.42 50.74 -5.23
C LYS A 132 11.78 49.36 -5.36
N ALA A 133 12.63 48.34 -5.52
CA ALA A 133 12.21 46.96 -5.73
C ALA A 133 11.41 46.41 -4.54
N PHE A 134 11.74 46.86 -3.32
CA PHE A 134 11.03 46.49 -2.10
C PHE A 134 10.73 47.72 -1.24
N SER A 135 9.61 47.68 -0.51
CA SER A 135 9.21 48.75 0.40
C SER A 135 8.79 48.16 1.75
N GLN A 136 9.25 48.76 2.84
CA GLN A 136 8.75 48.45 4.17
C GLN A 136 7.54 49.33 4.50
N ILE A 137 6.40 48.71 4.78
CA ILE A 137 5.14 49.37 5.10
C ILE A 137 4.79 49.22 6.59
N ASP A 138 3.89 50.07 7.09
CA ASP A 138 3.30 49.87 8.42
C ASP A 138 2.26 48.74 8.39
N LEU A 139 2.07 48.06 9.52
CA LEU A 139 0.99 47.07 9.70
C LEU A 139 -0.40 47.70 9.54
N SER A 140 -0.56 48.99 9.86
CA SER A 140 -1.82 49.73 9.62
C SER A 140 -2.11 49.91 8.12
N GLN A 141 -1.08 49.84 7.26
CA GLN A 141 -1.16 50.05 5.82
C GLN A 141 -1.10 48.73 5.02
N ILE A 142 -1.38 47.59 5.65
CA ILE A 142 -1.21 46.26 5.03
C ILE A 142 -2.02 46.05 3.74
N HIS A 143 -3.11 46.80 3.54
CA HIS A 143 -3.89 46.81 2.30
C HIS A 143 -3.05 47.20 1.07
N GLN A 144 -1.96 47.96 1.26
CA GLN A 144 -1.04 48.34 0.19
C GLN A 144 -0.24 47.16 -0.37
N MET A 145 -0.22 46.00 0.30
CA MET A 145 0.39 44.77 -0.23
C MET A 145 -0.34 44.23 -1.46
N ALA A 146 -1.62 44.58 -1.65
CA ALA A 146 -2.43 44.16 -2.79
C ALA A 146 -2.32 45.09 -4.01
N ILE A 147 -1.64 46.23 -3.87
CA ILE A 147 -1.46 47.23 -4.93
C ILE A 147 -0.15 46.93 -5.67
N GLU A 148 -0.14 46.91 -7.00
CA GLU A 148 1.07 46.62 -7.79
C GLU A 148 2.15 47.70 -7.62
N ASN A 149 1.75 48.97 -7.66
CA ASN A 149 2.67 50.10 -7.56
C ASN A 149 3.32 50.22 -6.18
N ALA A 150 4.54 50.78 -6.15
CA ALA A 150 5.22 51.13 -4.91
C ALA A 150 4.32 52.02 -4.02
N PRO A 151 4.30 51.79 -2.69
CA PRO A 151 3.56 52.62 -1.75
C PRO A 151 3.87 54.11 -1.93
N LYS A 152 2.85 54.97 -1.86
CA LYS A 152 3.05 56.43 -1.83
C LYS A 152 3.79 56.85 -0.55
N GLU A 153 3.49 56.18 0.55
CA GLU A 153 4.16 56.35 1.84
C GLU A 153 4.71 55.00 2.28
N SER A 154 6.02 54.84 2.27
CA SER A 154 6.72 53.70 2.85
C SER A 154 7.63 54.20 3.98
N ARG A 155 7.92 53.34 4.96
CA ARG A 155 8.91 53.66 6.00
C ARG A 155 10.32 53.74 5.38
N LYS A 156 10.59 52.85 4.43
CA LYS A 156 11.84 52.79 3.69
C LYS A 156 11.66 51.99 2.41
N ASP A 157 12.26 52.48 1.33
CA ASP A 157 12.40 51.75 0.07
C ASP A 157 13.80 51.15 -0.04
N PHE A 158 13.88 50.01 -0.71
CA PHE A 158 15.11 49.26 -0.94
C PHE A 158 15.26 48.94 -2.43
N ALA A 159 16.46 49.12 -2.95
CA ALA A 159 16.82 48.68 -4.29
C ALA A 159 17.00 47.15 -4.34
N LEU A 160 16.97 46.58 -5.55
CA LEU A 160 17.05 45.13 -5.76
C LEU A 160 18.24 44.47 -5.05
N TYR A 161 19.44 45.05 -5.17
CA TYR A 161 20.65 44.52 -4.54
C TYR A 161 20.65 44.58 -3.00
N GLN A 162 19.76 45.36 -2.39
CA GLN A 162 19.70 45.53 -0.95
C GLN A 162 18.86 44.47 -0.26
N ILE A 163 17.95 43.79 -0.97
CA ILE A 163 17.07 42.78 -0.38
C ILE A 163 17.17 41.51 -1.20
N ASN A 164 17.79 40.49 -0.62
CA ASN A 164 17.73 39.13 -1.13
C ASN A 164 16.44 38.49 -0.60
N HIS A 165 15.55 38.10 -1.50
CA HIS A 165 14.25 37.52 -1.17
C HIS A 165 14.22 36.05 -1.58
N ILE A 166 14.09 35.16 -0.60
CA ILE A 166 14.00 33.71 -0.80
C ILE A 166 12.59 33.27 -0.43
N LYS A 167 11.91 32.59 -1.37
CA LYS A 167 10.54 32.08 -1.21
C LYS A 167 10.53 30.58 -0.95
N TRP A 168 9.79 30.17 0.08
CA TRP A 168 9.43 28.77 0.35
C TRP A 168 8.12 28.40 -0.35
N LEU A 169 8.01 27.16 -0.86
CA LEU A 169 6.82 26.67 -1.59
C LEU A 169 6.27 27.72 -2.57
N SER A 170 7.19 28.29 -3.36
CA SER A 170 6.91 29.37 -4.30
C SER A 170 6.08 28.88 -5.48
N ASP A 171 5.08 29.68 -5.84
CA ASP A 171 4.31 29.55 -7.08
C ASP A 171 4.80 30.63 -8.05
N GLU A 172 5.00 30.30 -9.32
CA GLU A 172 5.52 31.22 -10.35
C GLU A 172 4.66 32.47 -10.47
N THR A 173 3.35 32.31 -10.28
CA THR A 173 2.37 33.40 -10.41
C THR A 173 2.24 34.27 -9.16
N LYS A 174 2.87 33.87 -8.04
CA LYS A 174 2.71 34.58 -6.76
C LYS A 174 3.98 35.33 -6.36
N PRO A 175 3.83 36.59 -5.89
CA PRO A 175 4.98 37.40 -5.48
C PRO A 175 5.65 36.90 -4.19
N TYR A 176 4.96 36.08 -3.39
CA TYR A 176 5.41 35.59 -2.07
C TYR A 176 5.37 34.07 -1.99
N GLY A 177 6.18 33.53 -1.07
CA GLY A 177 6.14 32.12 -0.70
C GLY A 177 4.96 31.77 0.21
N THR A 178 4.85 30.48 0.53
CA THR A 178 3.86 29.97 1.48
C THR A 178 4.57 29.30 2.65
N SER A 179 4.18 29.65 3.87
CA SER A 179 4.66 29.00 5.09
C SER A 179 4.44 27.48 5.03
N GLN A 180 5.44 26.71 5.44
CA GLN A 180 5.32 25.25 5.57
C GLN A 180 4.16 24.86 6.49
N TYR A 181 3.94 25.65 7.54
CA TYR A 181 2.95 25.37 8.58
C TYR A 181 1.56 25.91 8.27
N ALA A 182 1.37 26.57 7.12
CA ALA A 182 0.08 27.13 6.70
C ALA A 182 -1.06 26.10 6.72
N VAL A 183 -0.80 24.91 6.18
CA VAL A 183 -1.78 23.82 6.09
C VAL A 183 -2.06 23.20 7.46
N ALA A 184 -1.04 23.13 8.31
CA ALA A 184 -1.12 22.57 9.66
C ALA A 184 -2.06 23.35 10.59
N VAL A 185 -2.26 24.66 10.36
CA VAL A 185 -3.12 25.51 11.21
C VAL A 185 -4.55 24.99 11.32
N LYS A 186 -5.12 24.47 10.22
CA LYS A 186 -6.48 23.91 10.22
C LYS A 186 -6.56 22.66 11.11
N CYS A 187 -5.59 21.76 10.96
CA CYS A 187 -5.51 20.53 11.76
C CYS A 187 -5.30 20.86 13.24
N TYR A 188 -4.44 21.83 13.54
CA TYR A 188 -4.21 22.30 14.89
C TYR A 188 -5.48 22.83 15.58
N HIS A 189 -6.27 23.68 14.91
CA HIS A 189 -7.50 24.20 15.51
C HIS A 189 -8.52 23.10 15.80
N MET A 190 -8.61 22.09 14.95
CA MET A 190 -9.47 20.94 15.18
C MET A 190 -8.96 20.10 16.36
N LEU A 191 -7.66 19.81 16.38
CA LEU A 191 -7.01 19.03 17.43
C LEU A 191 -7.14 19.71 18.80
N SER A 192 -6.86 21.01 18.88
CA SER A 192 -6.97 21.79 20.12
C SER A 192 -8.40 21.75 20.69
N LYS A 193 -9.43 21.84 19.84
CA LYS A 193 -10.83 21.69 20.28
C LYS A 193 -11.14 20.28 20.77
N MET A 194 -10.59 19.25 20.13
CA MET A 194 -10.77 17.86 20.55
C MET A 194 -10.05 17.57 21.87
N GLU A 195 -8.82 18.07 22.04
CA GLU A 195 -8.04 17.99 23.29
C GLU A 195 -8.80 18.69 24.43
N GLU A 196 -9.33 19.89 24.20
CA GLU A 196 -10.20 20.59 25.16
C GLU A 196 -11.46 19.79 25.49
N ALA A 197 -12.14 19.24 24.48
CA ALA A 197 -13.36 18.44 24.70
C ALA A 197 -13.07 17.18 25.55
N VAL A 198 -11.94 16.50 25.32
CA VAL A 198 -11.50 15.36 26.13
C VAL A 198 -11.18 15.82 27.56
N ALA A 199 -10.49 16.96 27.72
CA ALA A 199 -10.18 17.52 29.03
C ALA A 199 -11.47 17.89 29.79
N TYR A 200 -12.43 18.57 29.15
CA TYR A 200 -13.72 18.88 29.73
C TYR A 200 -14.47 17.61 30.14
N ARG A 201 -14.54 16.59 29.27
CA ARG A 201 -15.17 15.30 29.60
C ARG A 201 -14.54 14.66 30.85
N ARG A 202 -13.22 14.74 31.00
CA ARG A 202 -12.50 14.25 32.19
C ARG A 202 -12.81 15.09 33.44
N ILE A 203 -12.80 16.42 33.32
CA ILE A 203 -13.11 17.35 34.41
C ILE A 203 -14.55 17.13 34.90
N TYR A 204 -15.52 17.08 33.99
CA TYR A 204 -16.93 16.90 34.32
C TYR A 204 -17.23 15.54 34.97
N ARG A 205 -16.36 14.53 34.85
CA ARG A 205 -16.51 13.20 35.47
C ARG A 205 -15.70 13.00 36.75
N SER A 206 -14.85 13.96 37.10
CA SER A 206 -14.01 13.88 38.30
C SER A 206 -14.81 13.75 39.60
N VAL A 207 -16.10 14.11 39.58
CA VAL A 207 -17.01 14.08 40.73
C VAL A 207 -18.25 13.26 40.40
N SER A 208 -18.70 12.44 41.35
CA SER A 208 -19.95 11.68 41.23
C SER A 208 -21.13 12.66 41.17
N LYS A 209 -21.93 12.59 40.11
CA LYS A 209 -23.17 13.36 39.99
C LYS A 209 -24.34 12.49 40.35
N ARG A 210 -25.26 13.03 41.15
CA ARG A 210 -26.48 12.35 41.59
C ARG A 210 -27.68 13.23 41.27
N SER A 211 -28.74 12.61 40.79
CA SER A 211 -30.05 13.23 40.58
C SER A 211 -30.95 12.88 41.76
N HIS A 212 -31.53 13.90 42.38
CA HIS A 212 -32.42 13.79 43.53
C HIS A 212 -33.84 14.13 43.08
N LYS A 213 -34.75 13.16 43.14
CA LYS A 213 -36.14 13.30 42.69
C LYS A 213 -37.10 13.30 43.87
N LEU A 214 -37.75 14.45 44.08
CA LEU A 214 -38.75 14.66 45.12
C LEU A 214 -40.16 14.59 44.50
N GLU A 215 -41.12 13.99 45.22
CA GLU A 215 -42.53 13.92 44.81
C GLU A 215 -43.35 15.14 45.27
N THR A 216 -42.74 16.33 45.28
CA THR A 216 -43.39 17.60 45.66
C THR A 216 -43.06 18.69 44.66
N ASN A 217 -44.02 19.58 44.42
CA ASN A 217 -43.85 20.79 43.60
C ASN A 217 -43.69 22.05 44.48
N ASN A 218 -43.66 21.90 45.81
CA ASN A 218 -43.53 23.02 46.73
C ASN A 218 -42.07 23.53 46.78
N ILE A 219 -41.86 24.77 46.35
CA ILE A 219 -40.53 25.38 46.25
C ILE A 219 -39.86 25.50 47.64
N ALA A 220 -40.63 25.79 48.69
CA ALA A 220 -40.10 25.94 50.04
C ALA A 220 -39.52 24.63 50.59
N GLU A 221 -40.20 23.51 50.36
CA GLU A 221 -39.74 22.17 50.76
C GLU A 221 -38.48 21.74 49.99
N ILE A 222 -38.40 22.09 48.70
CA ILE A 222 -37.22 21.80 47.87
C ILE A 222 -35.99 22.59 48.36
N GLU A 223 -36.16 23.86 48.72
CA GLU A 223 -35.07 24.66 49.28
C GLU A 223 -34.64 24.19 50.67
N GLU A 224 -35.60 23.80 51.51
CA GLU A 224 -35.32 23.23 52.83
C GLU A 224 -34.54 21.93 52.71
N TYR A 225 -34.92 21.04 51.79
CA TYR A 225 -34.17 19.82 51.46
C TYR A 225 -32.73 20.13 51.00
N LYS A 226 -32.55 21.11 50.11
CA LYS A 226 -31.22 21.52 49.63
C LYS A 226 -30.36 22.10 50.76
N ARG A 227 -30.93 22.88 51.70
CA ARG A 227 -30.21 23.40 52.86
C ARG A 227 -29.87 22.29 53.86
N ALA A 228 -30.81 21.41 54.16
CA ALA A 228 -30.63 20.28 55.09
C ALA A 228 -29.53 19.31 54.63
N ASN A 229 -29.40 19.12 53.31
CA ASN A 229 -28.35 18.31 52.70
C ASN A 229 -27.11 19.10 52.29
N ALA A 230 -26.96 20.34 52.79
CA ALA A 230 -25.83 21.24 52.51
C ALA A 230 -25.51 21.44 51.02
N MET A 231 -26.51 21.31 50.14
CA MET A 231 -26.36 21.55 48.70
C MET A 231 -26.28 23.05 48.39
N ILE A 232 -26.95 23.88 49.19
CA ILE A 232 -26.92 25.34 49.13
C ILE A 232 -26.65 25.96 50.50
N ASP A 233 -26.05 27.14 50.53
CA ASP A 233 -25.86 27.95 51.73
C ASP A 233 -27.16 28.66 52.17
N SER A 234 -27.08 29.44 53.26
CA SER A 234 -28.21 30.22 53.78
C SER A 234 -28.74 31.27 52.79
N ASN A 235 -27.94 31.63 51.78
CA ASN A 235 -28.26 32.63 50.76
C ASN A 235 -28.70 31.97 49.43
N GLY A 236 -28.77 30.63 49.37
CA GLY A 236 -29.17 29.88 48.19
C GLY A 236 -28.05 29.58 47.18
N ASN A 237 -26.79 29.87 47.50
CA ASN A 237 -25.66 29.59 46.62
C ASN A 237 -25.16 28.14 46.79
N PRO A 238 -24.73 27.45 45.72
CA PRO A 238 -24.16 26.10 45.81
C PRO A 238 -22.93 26.03 46.72
N THR A 239 -22.86 25.02 47.60
CA THR A 239 -21.68 24.81 48.46
C THR A 239 -20.56 24.08 47.72
N LYS A 240 -19.29 24.34 48.10
CA LYS A 240 -18.10 23.80 47.40
C LYS A 240 -17.98 22.26 47.42
N ASN A 241 -18.62 21.58 48.38
CA ASN A 241 -18.45 20.13 48.61
C ASN A 241 -19.76 19.33 48.46
N ALA A 242 -20.83 19.91 47.91
CA ALA A 242 -22.13 19.24 47.80
C ALA A 242 -22.09 17.87 47.09
N HIS A 243 -21.13 17.67 46.19
CA HIS A 243 -20.94 16.43 45.43
C HIS A 243 -20.17 15.33 46.19
N MET A 244 -19.62 15.61 47.38
CA MET A 244 -18.87 14.65 48.21
C MET A 244 -19.69 14.02 49.33
N LEU A 245 -20.90 14.54 49.59
CA LEU A 245 -21.76 14.05 50.66
C LEU A 245 -22.40 12.72 50.25
N THR A 246 -22.36 11.70 51.11
CA THR A 246 -22.98 10.38 50.88
C THR A 246 -24.28 10.19 51.62
N ASP A 247 -24.45 10.92 52.72
CA ASP A 247 -25.57 10.76 53.63
C ASP A 247 -26.57 11.88 53.35
N TYR A 248 -27.79 11.48 52.97
CA TYR A 248 -28.88 12.40 52.66
C TYR A 248 -30.04 12.20 53.63
N ILE A 249 -30.63 13.30 54.08
CA ILE A 249 -31.78 13.31 54.98
C ILE A 249 -33.03 13.58 54.12
N GLY A 250 -34.00 12.64 54.14
CA GLY A 250 -35.31 12.79 53.49
C GLY A 250 -35.74 11.58 52.62
N ASN A 251 -37.05 11.46 52.36
CA ASN A 251 -37.63 10.45 51.47
C ASN A 251 -37.51 10.88 50.00
N VAL A 252 -36.34 10.69 49.40
CA VAL A 252 -36.03 11.15 48.03
C VAL A 252 -35.40 10.01 47.24
N GLU A 253 -35.84 9.82 45.99
CA GLU A 253 -35.22 8.88 45.07
C GLU A 253 -33.91 9.50 44.55
N VAL A 254 -32.77 8.88 44.89
CA VAL A 254 -31.44 9.33 44.45
C VAL A 254 -30.89 8.35 43.42
N SER A 255 -30.62 8.85 42.21
CA SER A 255 -30.02 8.07 41.12
C SER A 255 -28.65 8.62 40.76
N ALA A 256 -27.68 7.74 40.57
CA ALA A 256 -26.38 8.14 40.03
C ALA A 256 -26.52 8.48 38.55
N LEU A 257 -26.01 9.64 38.14
CA LEU A 257 -25.88 9.97 36.72
C LEU A 257 -24.59 9.29 36.23
N HIS A 258 -24.75 8.20 35.50
CA HIS A 258 -23.65 7.50 34.86
C HIS A 258 -23.29 8.20 33.54
N ASP A 259 -22.10 8.80 33.48
CA ASP A 259 -21.55 9.40 32.26
C ASP A 259 -20.96 8.30 31.32
N GLU A 260 -20.76 8.59 30.02
CA GLU A 260 -20.30 7.66 28.94
C GLU A 260 -19.03 6.84 29.27
N ALA A 261 -19.08 5.50 29.34
CA ALA A 261 -17.96 4.66 29.78
C ALA A 261 -16.65 4.75 28.93
N ASN A 262 -16.72 5.19 27.68
CA ASN A 262 -15.64 5.00 26.68
C ASN A 262 -14.71 6.23 26.54
N LEU A 263 -14.04 6.64 27.62
CA LEU A 263 -13.09 7.77 27.61
C LEU A 263 -11.71 7.43 27.03
N ASP A 264 -11.43 6.15 26.87
CA ASP A 264 -10.24 5.55 26.28
C ASP A 264 -10.30 5.52 24.74
N GLU A 265 -11.49 5.73 24.15
CA GLU A 265 -11.68 5.86 22.72
C GLU A 265 -11.22 7.25 22.21
N ILE A 266 -9.89 7.44 22.10
CA ILE A 266 -9.26 8.69 21.60
C ILE A 266 -8.61 8.54 20.22
N LYS A 267 -8.95 7.48 19.48
CA LYS A 267 -8.34 7.17 18.16
C LYS A 267 -8.58 8.27 17.13
N ASP A 268 -9.67 9.01 17.24
CA ASP A 268 -9.97 10.18 16.44
C ASP A 268 -8.98 11.32 16.71
N VAL A 269 -8.68 11.62 17.98
CA VAL A 269 -7.66 12.58 18.40
C VAL A 269 -6.29 12.16 17.86
N GLU A 270 -5.91 10.89 18.03
CA GLU A 270 -4.65 10.34 17.53
C GLU A 270 -4.52 10.45 16.00
N MET A 271 -5.61 10.21 15.27
CA MET A 271 -5.65 10.36 13.82
C MET A 271 -5.35 11.80 13.40
N ILE A 272 -6.00 12.79 14.01
CA ILE A 272 -5.77 14.20 13.70
C ILE A 272 -4.37 14.64 14.10
N GLU A 273 -3.85 14.16 15.23
CA GLU A 273 -2.47 14.41 15.64
C GLU A 273 -1.47 13.87 14.61
N ASN A 274 -1.68 12.65 14.09
CA ASN A 274 -0.81 12.08 13.07
C ASN A 274 -0.86 12.87 11.76
N ILE A 275 -2.03 13.39 11.37
CA ILE A 275 -2.16 14.30 10.20
C ILE A 275 -1.42 15.61 10.45
N LEU A 276 -1.45 16.15 11.68
CA LEU A 276 -0.69 17.34 12.04
C LEU A 276 0.81 17.12 11.83
N TRP A 277 1.35 15.99 12.30
CA TRP A 277 2.78 15.66 12.17
C TRP A 277 3.26 15.55 10.72
N ILE A 278 2.42 15.07 9.79
CA ILE A 278 2.74 15.05 8.36
C ILE A 278 3.05 16.47 7.85
N ASN A 279 2.34 17.48 8.34
CA ASN A 279 2.51 18.86 7.90
C ASN A 279 3.71 19.58 8.57
N LEU A 280 4.26 19.04 9.66
CA LEU A 280 5.35 19.67 10.42
C LEU A 280 6.75 19.31 9.91
N LEU A 281 6.88 18.51 8.83
CA LEU A 281 8.12 18.01 8.22
C LEU A 281 9.02 17.15 9.12
N VAL A 282 8.66 16.96 10.39
CA VAL A 282 9.42 16.12 11.33
C VAL A 282 8.68 14.81 11.58
N PRO A 283 9.36 13.65 11.43
CA PRO A 283 8.83 12.39 11.89
C PRO A 283 8.50 12.44 13.39
N LYS A 284 7.24 12.14 13.75
CA LYS A 284 6.75 12.12 15.15
C LYS A 284 7.72 11.41 16.10
N ALA A 285 8.29 10.29 15.64
CA ALA A 285 9.24 9.45 16.39
C ALA A 285 10.49 10.20 16.88
N ILE A 286 10.97 11.21 16.15
CA ILE A 286 12.20 11.94 16.52
C ILE A 286 11.94 12.88 17.70
N ILE A 287 10.78 13.54 17.75
CA ILE A 287 10.46 14.53 18.80
C ILE A 287 9.92 13.88 20.07
N THR A 288 9.08 12.85 19.94
CA THR A 288 8.39 12.27 21.10
C THR A 288 9.23 11.22 21.83
N GLY A 289 10.30 10.70 21.21
CA GLY A 289 11.17 9.67 21.82
C GLY A 289 10.43 8.43 22.31
N GLY A 290 9.23 8.16 21.78
CA GLY A 290 8.20 7.36 22.43
C GLY A 290 8.42 5.84 22.45
N GLN A 291 7.76 5.18 23.40
CA GLN A 291 7.53 3.73 23.40
C GLN A 291 6.69 3.35 22.18
N ASN A 292 6.91 2.16 21.60
CA ASN A 292 6.31 1.66 20.35
C ASN A 292 6.80 2.30 19.04
N ILE A 293 8.00 2.92 19.02
CA ILE A 293 8.65 3.27 17.74
C ILE A 293 9.18 2.00 17.08
N ASN A 294 8.62 1.65 15.92
CA ASN A 294 9.18 0.59 15.10
C ASN A 294 10.48 1.11 14.44
N ARG A 295 11.62 0.55 14.86
CA ARG A 295 12.95 0.87 14.32
C ARG A 295 13.03 0.74 12.80
N ASP A 296 12.31 -0.21 12.21
CA ASP A 296 12.31 -0.43 10.77
C ASP A 296 11.58 0.70 10.02
N ILE A 297 10.52 1.29 10.62
CA ILE A 297 9.84 2.46 10.07
C ILE A 297 10.76 3.69 10.15
N LEU A 298 11.46 3.87 11.28
CA LEU A 298 12.42 4.97 11.44
C LEU A 298 13.55 4.90 10.39
N LYS A 299 14.08 3.71 10.12
CA LYS A 299 15.10 3.50 9.07
C LYS A 299 14.64 3.90 7.67
N VAL A 300 13.34 3.82 7.39
CA VAL A 300 12.77 4.24 6.09
C VAL A 300 12.44 5.72 6.09
N GLN A 301 11.92 6.27 7.20
CA GLN A 301 11.52 7.68 7.29
C GLN A 301 12.71 8.63 7.40
N TYR A 302 13.79 8.21 8.07
CA TYR A 302 14.95 9.07 8.32
C TYR A 302 15.67 9.52 7.04
N PRO A 303 15.94 8.66 6.04
CA PRO A 303 16.50 9.12 4.76
C PRO A 303 15.63 10.16 4.03
N HIS A 304 14.30 10.01 4.04
CA HIS A 304 13.39 10.99 3.44
C HIS A 304 13.37 12.31 4.20
N TYR A 305 13.52 12.24 5.52
CA TYR A 305 13.72 13.42 6.35
C TYR A 305 15.03 14.14 5.98
N LEU A 306 16.15 13.42 5.85
CA LEU A 306 17.44 14.00 5.41
C LEU A 306 17.33 14.66 4.04
N GLN A 307 16.64 14.04 3.07
CA GLN A 307 16.38 14.66 1.77
C GLN A 307 15.56 15.95 1.89
N THR A 308 14.58 15.98 2.80
CA THR A 308 13.80 17.20 3.08
C THR A 308 14.70 18.30 3.64
N LEU A 309 15.65 17.94 4.51
CA LEU A 309 16.65 18.88 5.04
C LEU A 309 17.61 19.40 3.95
N GLU A 310 17.97 18.57 2.97
CA GLU A 310 18.72 18.98 1.76
C GLU A 310 17.95 20.00 0.93
N ASN A 311 16.67 19.77 0.67
CA ASN A 311 15.84 20.74 -0.05
C ASN A 311 15.81 22.12 0.63
N ILE A 312 15.90 22.18 1.97
CA ILE A 312 15.96 23.44 2.72
C ILE A 312 17.30 24.14 2.52
N THR A 313 18.42 23.41 2.63
CA THR A 313 19.75 23.98 2.40
C THR A 313 19.93 24.43 0.95
N ASP A 314 19.43 23.64 -0.01
CA ASP A 314 19.46 23.97 -1.44
C ASP A 314 18.66 25.24 -1.73
N ARG A 315 17.48 25.38 -1.11
CA ARG A 315 16.65 26.58 -1.26
C ARG A 315 17.33 27.82 -0.66
N LEU A 316 18.06 27.69 0.43
CA LEU A 316 18.85 28.81 0.99
C LEU A 316 20.05 29.15 0.11
N GLU A 317 20.71 28.15 -0.44
CA GLU A 317 21.91 28.30 -1.27
C GLU A 317 21.60 28.92 -2.63
N TYR A 318 20.74 28.26 -3.40
CA TYR A 318 20.42 28.59 -4.78
C TYR A 318 19.25 29.57 -4.90
N GLY A 319 18.42 29.69 -3.87
CA GLY A 319 17.24 30.56 -3.90
C GLY A 319 16.09 29.97 -4.72
N ASP A 320 15.20 30.87 -5.16
CA ASP A 320 14.10 30.55 -6.07
C ASP A 320 14.31 31.19 -7.46
N SER A 321 13.33 31.09 -8.35
CA SER A 321 13.40 31.64 -9.71
C SER A 321 13.40 33.18 -9.78
N SER A 322 13.27 33.89 -8.65
CA SER A 322 13.34 35.35 -8.61
C SER A 322 14.76 35.87 -8.81
N ASP A 323 14.87 37.07 -9.37
CA ASP A 323 16.13 37.80 -9.44
C ASP A 323 16.72 38.03 -8.05
N TYR A 324 18.04 37.87 -7.94
CA TYR A 324 18.80 38.11 -6.72
C TYR A 324 18.26 37.33 -5.51
N SER A 325 18.09 36.01 -5.67
CA SER A 325 17.64 35.07 -4.63
C SER A 325 18.76 34.08 -4.23
N GLY A 326 18.79 33.67 -2.97
CA GLY A 326 19.74 32.69 -2.43
C GLY A 326 21.08 33.28 -1.96
N TYR A 327 21.82 32.51 -1.15
CA TYR A 327 23.13 32.90 -0.63
C TYR A 327 24.18 33.07 -1.72
N ARG A 328 24.13 32.25 -2.78
CA ARG A 328 25.05 32.42 -3.92
C ARG A 328 24.91 33.79 -4.56
N ALA A 329 23.69 34.34 -4.67
CA ALA A 329 23.49 35.69 -5.19
C ALA A 329 24.15 36.77 -4.30
N ILE A 330 24.09 36.62 -2.98
CA ILE A 330 24.75 37.53 -2.03
C ILE A 330 26.28 37.43 -2.17
N ILE A 331 26.82 36.22 -2.25
CA ILE A 331 28.26 35.98 -2.42
C ILE A 331 28.75 36.55 -3.76
N ASN A 332 28.01 36.32 -4.84
CA ASN A 332 28.31 36.87 -6.15
C ASN A 332 28.29 38.41 -6.13
N LEU A 333 27.37 39.03 -5.38
CA LEU A 333 27.38 40.48 -5.20
C LEU A 333 28.67 40.96 -4.52
N GLN A 334 29.16 40.26 -3.48
CA GLN A 334 30.42 40.62 -2.82
C GLN A 334 31.62 40.55 -3.80
N LEU A 335 31.66 39.54 -4.66
CA LEU A 335 32.71 39.41 -5.68
C LEU A 335 32.62 40.53 -6.72
N LEU A 336 31.40 40.83 -7.20
CA LEU A 336 31.15 41.90 -8.16
C LEU A 336 31.56 43.29 -7.63
N LEU A 337 31.26 43.57 -6.35
CA LEU A 337 31.65 44.83 -5.72
C LEU A 337 33.18 45.02 -5.64
N LEU A 338 33.93 43.93 -5.65
CA LEU A 338 35.40 43.93 -5.69
C LEU A 338 35.96 43.86 -7.12
N GLY A 339 35.10 43.91 -8.14
CA GLY A 339 35.49 43.86 -9.55
C GLY A 339 35.86 42.46 -10.04
N ILE A 340 35.49 41.40 -9.31
CA ILE A 340 35.73 40.01 -9.69
C ILE A 340 34.46 39.48 -10.36
N ASN A 341 34.59 38.98 -11.60
CA ASN A 341 33.46 38.37 -12.30
C ASN A 341 33.15 36.98 -11.69
N PRO A 342 31.96 36.75 -11.09
CA PRO A 342 31.60 35.47 -10.50
C PRO A 342 31.63 34.31 -11.48
N ASP A 343 31.34 34.52 -12.77
CA ASP A 343 31.33 33.46 -13.79
C ASP A 343 32.72 32.85 -14.03
N ASN A 344 33.78 33.57 -13.66
CA ASN A 344 35.17 33.11 -13.77
C ASN A 344 35.67 32.41 -12.50
N VAL A 345 34.83 32.32 -11.46
CA VAL A 345 35.19 31.77 -10.15
C VAL A 345 34.34 30.54 -9.86
N TYR A 346 34.99 29.39 -9.80
CA TYR A 346 34.36 28.15 -9.36
C TYR A 346 34.51 28.00 -7.84
N TYR A 347 33.40 28.11 -7.12
CA TYR A 347 33.34 27.89 -5.67
C TYR A 347 32.11 27.08 -5.28
N ASP A 348 32.27 26.29 -4.22
CA ASP A 348 31.22 25.48 -3.62
C ASP A 348 30.91 25.91 -2.20
N ILE A 349 29.62 25.89 -1.85
CA ILE A 349 29.15 26.06 -0.48
C ILE A 349 29.01 24.66 0.11
N VAL A 350 29.89 24.35 1.06
CA VAL A 350 29.92 23.05 1.73
C VAL A 350 29.23 23.18 3.07
N TRP A 351 28.02 22.65 3.14
CA TRP A 351 27.25 22.52 4.38
C TRP A 351 27.88 21.49 5.31
N SER A 352 27.75 21.71 6.61
CA SER A 352 28.13 20.72 7.61
C SER A 352 27.44 19.38 7.34
N ARG A 353 28.19 18.28 7.47
CA ARG A 353 27.64 16.93 7.27
C ARG A 353 26.49 16.69 8.25
N LYS A 354 25.35 16.28 7.71
CA LYS A 354 24.13 15.96 8.46
C LYS A 354 24.24 14.64 9.22
N THR A 355 25.27 13.85 8.93
CA THR A 355 25.60 12.55 9.54
C THR A 355 26.99 12.57 10.16
N GLU A 356 27.12 12.01 11.37
CA GLU A 356 28.38 11.88 12.13
C GLU A 356 29.09 10.53 11.90
N GLU A 357 28.83 9.83 10.79
CA GLU A 357 29.42 8.49 10.59
C GLU A 357 30.90 8.63 10.19
N THR A 358 31.83 8.21 11.06
CA THR A 358 33.28 8.14 10.76
C THR A 358 33.55 7.13 9.64
N THR A 359 34.68 7.23 8.93
CA THR A 359 35.01 6.27 7.85
C THR A 359 35.03 4.81 8.36
N VAL A 360 35.46 4.60 9.61
CA VAL A 360 35.44 3.28 10.26
C VAL A 360 34.01 2.81 10.51
N GLU A 361 33.16 3.66 11.07
CA GLU A 361 31.74 3.33 11.29
C GLU A 361 30.98 3.14 9.98
N ARG A 362 31.31 3.90 8.93
CA ARG A 362 30.72 3.73 7.59
C ARG A 362 31.16 2.42 6.96
N VAL A 363 32.44 2.06 7.04
CA VAL A 363 32.95 0.76 6.58
C VAL A 363 32.31 -0.37 7.39
N GLU A 364 32.17 -0.22 8.71
CA GLU A 364 31.52 -1.21 9.57
C GLU A 364 30.02 -1.33 9.29
N SER A 365 29.33 -0.21 9.09
CA SER A 365 27.92 -0.11 8.69
C SER A 365 27.70 -0.74 7.31
N ILE A 366 28.59 -0.47 6.35
CA ILE A 366 28.60 -1.08 5.01
C ILE A 366 28.95 -2.56 5.09
N GLN A 367 29.89 -2.99 5.94
CA GLN A 367 30.19 -4.41 6.15
C GLN A 367 29.01 -5.15 6.78
N ASN A 368 28.34 -4.53 7.75
CA ASN A 368 27.12 -5.06 8.35
C ASN A 368 25.99 -5.11 7.31
N ALA A 369 25.88 -4.10 6.46
CA ALA A 369 24.97 -4.07 5.32
C ALA A 369 25.41 -5.01 4.18
N LEU A 370 26.67 -5.45 4.13
CA LEU A 370 27.16 -6.52 3.26
C LEU A 370 26.98 -7.91 3.89
N GLY A 371 26.46 -7.97 5.12
CA GLY A 371 26.16 -9.23 5.80
C GLY A 371 27.31 -9.83 6.61
N LYS A 372 28.26 -9.01 7.09
CA LYS A 372 29.31 -9.44 8.04
C LYS A 372 28.68 -10.22 9.21
N ASN A 373 29.34 -11.30 9.62
CA ASN A 373 28.89 -12.25 10.65
C ASN A 373 27.58 -13.00 10.32
N GLY A 374 27.30 -13.26 9.04
CA GLY A 374 26.13 -14.03 8.62
C GLY A 374 24.82 -13.22 8.62
N GLY A 375 24.93 -11.89 8.66
CA GLY A 375 23.80 -10.98 8.48
C GLY A 375 23.30 -10.98 7.03
N LYS A 376 22.06 -10.55 6.81
CA LYS A 376 21.51 -10.41 5.47
C LYS A 376 22.18 -9.24 4.74
N GLN A 377 22.69 -9.48 3.54
CA GLN A 377 23.23 -8.44 2.67
C GLN A 377 22.10 -7.49 2.21
N LEU A 378 22.16 -6.24 2.65
CA LEU A 378 21.24 -5.15 2.37
C LEU A 378 21.66 -4.27 1.18
N ILE A 379 22.96 -4.21 0.89
CA ILE A 379 23.53 -3.41 -0.22
C ILE A 379 24.40 -4.29 -1.13
N SER A 380 24.42 -4.01 -2.43
CA SER A 380 25.28 -4.74 -3.38
C SER A 380 26.76 -4.40 -3.14
N HIS A 381 27.67 -5.29 -3.55
CA HIS A 381 29.11 -5.04 -3.46
C HIS A 381 29.53 -3.81 -4.29
N GLU A 382 28.93 -3.62 -5.47
CA GLU A 382 29.10 -2.40 -6.29
C GLU A 382 28.61 -1.14 -5.56
N LYS A 383 27.44 -1.19 -4.91
CA LYS A 383 26.91 -0.05 -4.15
C LYS A 383 27.74 0.22 -2.90
N ALA A 384 28.28 -0.82 -2.26
CA ALA A 384 29.22 -0.68 -1.16
C ALA A 384 30.51 0.01 -1.61
N ILE A 385 31.05 -0.36 -2.78
CA ILE A 385 32.23 0.31 -3.38
C ILE A 385 31.90 1.76 -3.70
N GLN A 386 30.72 2.06 -4.26
CA GLN A 386 30.28 3.45 -4.49
C GLN A 386 30.18 4.28 -3.20
N LEU A 387 29.66 3.69 -2.11
CA LEU A 387 29.48 4.36 -0.82
C LEU A 387 30.80 4.64 -0.08
N ILE A 388 31.87 3.90 -0.41
CA ILE A 388 33.23 4.12 0.11
C ILE A 388 34.18 4.71 -0.95
N ALA A 389 33.72 4.96 -2.18
CA ALA A 389 34.56 5.35 -3.30
C ALA A 389 35.31 6.66 -3.01
N GLU A 390 34.63 7.60 -2.35
CA GLU A 390 35.24 8.87 -1.91
C GLU A 390 36.25 8.68 -0.77
N ASP A 391 36.10 7.64 0.06
CA ASP A 391 37.00 7.37 1.19
C ASP A 391 38.29 6.64 0.75
N PHE A 392 38.24 5.89 -0.37
CA PHE A 392 39.35 5.06 -0.88
C PHE A 392 39.86 5.46 -2.27
N ASP A 393 39.44 6.62 -2.78
CA ASP A 393 39.94 7.22 -4.02
C ASP A 393 39.72 6.34 -5.27
N VAL A 394 38.53 5.74 -5.35
CA VAL A 394 38.12 4.90 -6.49
C VAL A 394 37.52 5.78 -7.59
N ASP A 395 38.30 6.01 -8.66
CA ASP A 395 37.90 6.89 -9.78
C ASP A 395 36.67 6.37 -10.55
N ASP A 396 36.53 5.04 -10.70
CA ASP A 396 35.34 4.41 -11.29
C ASP A 396 34.96 3.13 -10.50
N PRO A 397 33.91 3.21 -9.64
CA PRO A 397 33.43 2.08 -8.84
C PRO A 397 33.04 0.84 -9.65
N ALA A 398 32.58 1.00 -10.89
CA ALA A 398 32.15 -0.10 -11.75
C ALA A 398 33.35 -0.88 -12.29
N ILE A 399 34.42 -0.18 -12.70
CA ILE A 399 35.66 -0.82 -13.20
C ILE A 399 36.37 -1.59 -12.08
N MET A 400 36.40 -1.03 -10.87
CA MET A 400 37.02 -1.69 -9.72
C MET A 400 36.29 -2.98 -9.34
N TYR A 401 34.95 -2.98 -9.44
CA TYR A 401 34.16 -4.17 -9.15
C TYR A 401 34.42 -5.32 -10.13
N GLN A 402 34.63 -5.03 -11.43
CA GLN A 402 34.88 -6.09 -12.42
C GLN A 402 36.21 -6.81 -12.25
N LYS A 403 37.27 -6.10 -11.88
CA LYS A 403 38.57 -6.73 -11.59
C LYS A 403 38.50 -7.77 -10.47
N ILE A 404 37.63 -7.52 -9.47
CA ILE A 404 37.43 -8.43 -8.33
C ILE A 404 36.66 -9.70 -8.72
N ILE A 405 35.79 -9.63 -9.74
CA ILE A 405 35.02 -10.79 -10.24
C ILE A 405 35.91 -11.71 -11.07
N GLU A 406 36.75 -11.16 -11.94
CA GLU A 406 37.65 -11.92 -12.81
C GLU A 406 38.62 -12.80 -11.99
N GLU A 407 39.11 -12.31 -10.85
CA GLU A 407 39.96 -13.09 -9.94
C GLU A 407 39.21 -14.26 -9.27
N LYS A 408 37.88 -14.16 -9.08
CA LYS A 408 37.06 -15.21 -8.45
C LYS A 408 36.66 -16.32 -9.43
N GLU A 409 36.39 -15.99 -10.69
CA GLU A 409 35.92 -16.97 -11.69
C GLU A 409 36.99 -18.01 -12.06
N GLN A 410 38.27 -17.61 -12.04
CA GLN A 410 39.40 -18.54 -12.24
C GLN A 410 39.49 -19.64 -11.18
N PHE A 411 38.86 -19.44 -10.01
CA PHE A 411 38.90 -20.39 -8.90
C PHE A 411 37.85 -21.51 -9.02
N ILE A 412 36.72 -21.25 -9.69
CA ILE A 412 35.53 -22.14 -9.69
C ILE A 412 35.62 -23.22 -10.79
N GLN A 413 36.38 -22.97 -11.86
CA GLN A 413 36.42 -23.82 -13.06
C GLN A 413 37.01 -25.22 -12.84
N ASN A 414 37.60 -25.51 -11.68
CA ASN A 414 38.33 -26.75 -11.43
C ASN A 414 37.49 -27.94 -10.91
N HIS A 415 36.18 -27.82 -10.65
CA HIS A 415 35.53 -28.73 -9.68
C HIS A 415 34.17 -29.38 -10.02
N THR A 416 33.80 -29.67 -11.27
CA THR A 416 32.54 -30.42 -11.49
C THR A 416 32.43 -31.27 -12.77
N GLU A 417 32.32 -32.59 -12.61
CA GLU A 417 31.71 -33.56 -13.56
C GLU A 417 31.00 -34.70 -12.77
N GLN A 418 29.82 -35.12 -13.27
CA GLN A 418 29.12 -36.43 -13.13
C GLN A 418 27.69 -36.48 -12.51
N TYR A 419 26.79 -37.15 -13.27
CA TYR A 419 25.60 -37.97 -12.93
C TYR A 419 24.20 -37.49 -13.37
N GLU A 420 23.70 -38.05 -14.50
CA GLU A 420 22.27 -38.13 -14.87
C GLU A 420 21.98 -39.45 -15.63
N ASN A 421 20.87 -40.16 -15.31
CA ASN A 421 19.92 -40.86 -16.21
C ASN A 421 19.24 -42.11 -15.61
N THR A 422 17.89 -42.11 -15.46
CA THR A 422 16.91 -43.20 -15.79
C THR A 422 15.51 -42.96 -15.13
N GLN A 423 14.42 -42.63 -15.86
CA GLN A 423 12.98 -42.88 -15.49
C GLN A 423 11.94 -42.21 -16.44
N LYS A 424 11.67 -42.74 -17.66
CA LYS A 424 10.80 -42.03 -18.64
C LYS A 424 9.70 -42.84 -19.37
N LYS A 425 9.18 -43.96 -18.87
CA LYS A 425 8.35 -44.88 -19.71
C LYS A 425 6.85 -45.10 -19.40
N THR A 426 6.25 -44.60 -18.32
CA THR A 426 4.90 -45.07 -17.89
C THR A 426 3.71 -44.13 -18.20
N VAL A 427 3.93 -42.86 -18.59
CA VAL A 427 2.90 -41.80 -18.55
C VAL A 427 2.01 -41.69 -19.80
N LYS A 428 2.32 -42.41 -20.89
CA LYS A 428 1.85 -42.06 -22.24
C LYS A 428 0.43 -42.50 -22.65
N ILE A 429 -0.34 -43.21 -21.81
CA ILE A 429 -1.60 -43.87 -22.23
C ILE A 429 -2.87 -43.13 -21.76
N LEU A 430 -2.79 -42.28 -20.72
CA LEU A 430 -3.95 -41.62 -20.09
C LEU A 430 -4.34 -40.28 -20.73
N THR A 431 -3.49 -39.71 -21.60
CA THR A 431 -3.64 -38.36 -22.14
C THR A 431 -4.58 -38.25 -23.33
N ASP A 432 -4.74 -39.31 -24.13
CA ASP A 432 -5.28 -39.18 -25.49
C ASP A 432 -6.83 -39.14 -25.54
N GLU A 433 -7.55 -39.64 -24.53
CA GLU A 433 -9.03 -39.61 -24.51
C GLU A 433 -9.63 -38.32 -23.91
N ILE A 434 -8.83 -37.51 -23.20
CA ILE A 434 -9.28 -36.26 -22.57
C ILE A 434 -9.48 -35.14 -23.61
N GLU A 435 -8.74 -35.19 -24.71
CA GLU A 435 -8.80 -34.18 -25.77
C GLU A 435 -10.11 -34.24 -26.56
N GLU A 436 -10.64 -35.42 -26.89
CA GLU A 436 -11.87 -35.57 -27.70
C GLU A 436 -13.14 -34.99 -27.05
N ASP A 437 -13.25 -35.02 -25.72
CA ASP A 437 -14.44 -34.51 -25.01
C ASP A 437 -14.45 -32.97 -24.93
N ASN A 438 -13.26 -32.36 -24.82
CA ASN A 438 -13.12 -30.91 -24.74
C ASN A 438 -13.52 -30.25 -26.07
N GLU A 439 -13.20 -30.89 -27.20
CA GLU A 439 -13.57 -30.41 -28.52
C GLU A 439 -15.10 -30.33 -28.71
N LYS A 440 -15.84 -31.34 -28.25
CA LYS A 440 -17.32 -31.37 -28.35
C LYS A 440 -17.99 -30.26 -27.53
N ILE A 441 -17.46 -29.97 -26.34
CA ILE A 441 -17.97 -28.89 -25.49
C ILE A 441 -17.68 -27.53 -26.12
N GLU A 442 -16.51 -27.37 -26.73
CA GLU A 442 -16.14 -26.13 -27.39
C GLU A 442 -16.98 -25.86 -28.64
N GLU A 443 -17.35 -26.88 -29.40
CA GLU A 443 -18.23 -26.75 -30.57
C GLU A 443 -19.65 -26.25 -30.17
N VAL A 444 -20.17 -26.77 -29.05
CA VAL A 444 -21.47 -26.34 -28.49
C VAL A 444 -21.39 -24.87 -28.02
N SER A 445 -20.29 -24.47 -27.39
CA SER A 445 -20.04 -23.08 -26.96
C SER A 445 -20.02 -22.10 -28.14
N LYS A 446 -19.34 -22.46 -29.24
CA LYS A 446 -19.26 -21.63 -30.45
C LYS A 446 -20.64 -21.42 -31.10
N LYS A 447 -21.50 -22.44 -31.12
CA LYS A 447 -22.87 -22.34 -31.63
C LYS A 447 -23.73 -21.38 -30.79
N PHE A 448 -23.55 -21.37 -29.47
CA PHE A 448 -24.22 -20.44 -28.56
C PHE A 448 -23.82 -18.99 -28.82
N GLN A 449 -22.52 -18.74 -28.92
CA GLN A 449 -21.96 -17.40 -29.08
C GLN A 449 -22.48 -16.73 -30.36
N LYS A 450 -22.54 -17.49 -31.46
CA LYS A 450 -23.06 -17.00 -32.75
C LYS A 450 -24.53 -16.58 -32.68
N GLN A 451 -25.36 -17.28 -31.91
CA GLN A 451 -26.78 -16.92 -31.74
C GLN A 451 -26.96 -15.67 -30.88
N TRP A 452 -26.11 -15.49 -29.86
CA TRP A 452 -26.10 -14.27 -29.05
C TRP A 452 -25.66 -13.05 -29.84
N GLU A 453 -24.67 -13.19 -30.73
CA GLU A 453 -24.26 -12.11 -31.61
C GLU A 453 -25.40 -11.67 -32.54
N LEU A 454 -26.13 -12.63 -33.12
CA LEU A 454 -27.29 -12.33 -33.96
C LEU A 454 -28.39 -11.59 -33.19
N PHE A 455 -28.61 -11.93 -31.91
CA PHE A 455 -29.56 -11.22 -31.05
C PHE A 455 -29.16 -9.74 -30.88
N PHE A 456 -27.91 -9.45 -30.53
CA PHE A 456 -27.46 -8.07 -30.31
C PHE A 456 -27.39 -7.26 -31.61
N ILE A 457 -27.08 -7.90 -32.74
CA ILE A 457 -27.17 -7.27 -34.07
C ILE A 457 -28.62 -6.87 -34.37
N ALA A 458 -29.60 -7.74 -34.08
CA ALA A 458 -31.02 -7.42 -34.25
C ALA A 458 -31.47 -6.26 -33.35
N VAL A 459 -31.01 -6.22 -32.10
CA VAL A 459 -31.24 -5.09 -31.19
C VAL A 459 -30.65 -3.80 -31.75
N TRP A 460 -29.41 -3.84 -32.26
CA TRP A 460 -28.75 -2.68 -32.85
C TRP A 460 -29.50 -2.13 -34.08
N HIS A 461 -29.92 -3.00 -35.00
CA HIS A 461 -30.70 -2.61 -36.18
C HIS A 461 -32.07 -2.05 -35.84
N ASN A 462 -32.72 -2.53 -34.78
CA ASN A 462 -34.02 -1.98 -34.35
C ASN A 462 -33.87 -0.67 -33.58
N MET A 463 -32.75 -0.47 -32.88
CA MET A 463 -32.42 0.78 -32.19
C MET A 463 -32.14 1.94 -33.14
N THR A 464 -31.48 1.67 -34.27
CA THR A 464 -31.16 2.70 -35.29
C THR A 464 -32.39 3.28 -36.00
N LYS A 465 -33.55 2.61 -35.94
CA LYS A 465 -34.81 3.07 -36.54
C LYS A 465 -35.66 3.96 -35.61
N LYS A 466 -35.27 4.15 -34.35
CA LYS A 466 -36.02 4.93 -33.35
C LYS A 466 -35.14 5.97 -32.67
N GLN A 467 -35.72 7.09 -32.22
CA GLN A 467 -34.98 8.07 -31.42
C GLN A 467 -34.55 7.48 -30.08
N PHE A 468 -33.32 7.82 -29.68
CA PHE A 468 -32.67 7.28 -28.48
C PHE A 468 -33.26 7.89 -27.20
N THR A 469 -34.35 7.29 -26.72
CA THR A 469 -34.94 7.58 -25.41
C THR A 469 -34.98 6.31 -24.56
N LYS A 470 -34.92 6.46 -23.23
CA LYS A 470 -34.87 5.34 -22.28
C LYS A 470 -36.03 4.35 -22.47
N GLN A 471 -37.24 4.85 -22.76
CA GLN A 471 -38.43 4.02 -23.01
C GLN A 471 -38.30 3.25 -24.33
N ASN A 472 -37.75 3.88 -25.38
CA ASN A 472 -37.54 3.22 -26.67
C ASN A 472 -36.49 2.12 -26.57
N VAL A 473 -35.39 2.35 -25.85
CA VAL A 473 -34.33 1.33 -25.63
C VAL A 473 -34.92 0.08 -25.00
N VAL A 474 -35.67 0.24 -23.89
CA VAL A 474 -36.28 -0.89 -23.17
C VAL A 474 -37.27 -1.63 -24.05
N SER A 475 -38.09 -0.90 -24.83
CA SER A 475 -39.07 -1.52 -25.73
C SER A 475 -38.44 -2.31 -26.89
N VAL A 476 -37.27 -1.89 -27.38
CA VAL A 476 -36.56 -2.58 -28.48
C VAL A 476 -35.91 -3.85 -27.97
N PHE A 477 -35.29 -3.82 -26.80
CA PHE A 477 -34.74 -5.01 -26.16
C PHE A 477 -35.83 -6.04 -25.84
N GLN A 478 -36.97 -5.60 -25.30
CA GLN A 478 -38.10 -6.49 -25.00
C GLN A 478 -38.67 -7.15 -26.27
N ASN A 479 -38.88 -6.38 -27.34
CA ASN A 479 -39.34 -6.94 -28.62
C ASN A 479 -38.35 -7.93 -29.24
N CYS A 480 -37.04 -7.62 -29.23
CA CYS A 480 -36.04 -8.56 -29.76
C CYS A 480 -36.00 -9.85 -28.92
N TRP A 481 -36.19 -9.74 -27.60
CA TRP A 481 -36.18 -10.88 -26.67
C TRP A 481 -37.42 -11.77 -26.80
N GLU A 482 -38.58 -11.19 -27.11
CA GLU A 482 -39.80 -11.96 -27.38
C GLU A 482 -39.74 -12.72 -28.71
N ASN A 483 -39.02 -12.18 -29.69
CA ASN A 483 -38.83 -12.80 -31.01
C ASN A 483 -37.67 -13.81 -31.05
N THR A 484 -36.93 -14.02 -29.95
CA THR A 484 -35.84 -15.00 -29.91
C THR A 484 -36.36 -16.39 -29.53
N ASP A 485 -35.85 -17.44 -30.18
CA ASP A 485 -36.27 -18.81 -29.91
C ASP A 485 -35.72 -19.31 -28.56
N LYS A 486 -36.56 -19.22 -27.52
CA LYS A 486 -36.23 -19.61 -26.15
C LYS A 486 -36.00 -21.12 -26.01
N THR A 487 -36.50 -21.94 -26.94
CA THR A 487 -36.35 -23.40 -26.90
C THR A 487 -34.93 -23.84 -27.26
N PHE A 488 -34.25 -23.10 -28.14
CA PHE A 488 -32.86 -23.33 -28.51
C PHE A 488 -31.92 -23.27 -27.28
N TYR A 489 -32.06 -22.21 -26.48
CA TYR A 489 -31.21 -22.00 -25.29
C TYR A 489 -31.44 -23.08 -24.21
N SER A 490 -32.69 -23.51 -24.03
CA SER A 490 -33.01 -24.59 -23.09
C SER A 490 -32.46 -25.94 -23.56
N ASN A 491 -32.50 -26.24 -24.86
CA ASN A 491 -31.94 -27.47 -25.40
C ASN A 491 -30.42 -27.51 -25.28
N MET A 492 -29.74 -26.39 -25.50
CA MET A 492 -28.27 -26.33 -25.41
C MET A 492 -27.74 -26.62 -24.00
N ILE A 493 -28.41 -26.10 -22.97
CA ILE A 493 -28.06 -26.37 -21.57
C ILE A 493 -28.29 -27.86 -21.23
N LYS A 494 -29.34 -28.47 -21.79
CA LYS A 494 -29.59 -29.91 -21.64
C LYS A 494 -28.50 -30.76 -22.30
N THR A 495 -28.07 -30.40 -23.52
CA THR A 495 -27.03 -31.15 -24.25
C THR A 495 -25.67 -31.09 -23.55
N ALA A 496 -25.28 -29.93 -22.99
CA ALA A 496 -24.06 -29.81 -22.20
C ALA A 496 -24.15 -30.63 -20.89
N GLY A 497 -25.33 -30.66 -20.27
CA GLY A 497 -25.60 -31.49 -19.09
C GLY A 497 -25.52 -32.99 -19.37
N THR A 498 -26.01 -33.46 -20.52
CA THR A 498 -25.96 -34.90 -20.89
C THR A 498 -24.54 -35.38 -21.15
N ILE A 499 -23.69 -34.56 -21.79
CA ILE A 499 -22.25 -34.90 -22.03
C ILE A 499 -21.52 -35.09 -20.69
N GLY A 500 -21.79 -34.23 -19.71
CA GLY A 500 -21.21 -34.36 -18.37
C GLY A 500 -21.68 -35.60 -17.61
N ILE A 501 -22.94 -36.02 -17.80
CA ILE A 501 -23.51 -37.22 -17.18
C ILE A 501 -22.91 -38.50 -17.78
N GLU A 502 -22.75 -38.56 -19.10
CA GLU A 502 -22.16 -39.72 -19.79
C GLU A 502 -20.71 -39.95 -19.37
N ARG A 503 -19.90 -38.89 -19.23
CA ARG A 503 -18.51 -38.99 -18.73
C ARG A 503 -18.45 -39.48 -17.28
N ALA A 504 -19.32 -38.95 -16.43
CA ALA A 504 -19.41 -39.39 -15.04
C ALA A 504 -19.78 -40.88 -14.95
N GLN A 505 -20.65 -41.38 -15.84
CA GLN A 505 -21.00 -42.80 -15.92
C GLN A 505 -19.88 -43.67 -16.48
N LYS A 506 -19.12 -43.19 -17.47
CA LYS A 506 -18.01 -43.95 -18.07
C LYS A 506 -16.83 -44.12 -17.10
N ILE A 507 -16.45 -43.03 -16.41
CA ILE A 507 -15.46 -43.06 -15.33
C ILE A 507 -15.91 -43.95 -14.18
N LEU A 508 -17.22 -44.01 -13.93
CA LEU A 508 -17.79 -44.89 -12.90
C LEU A 508 -17.75 -46.38 -13.26
N ASN A 509 -17.87 -46.73 -14.55
CA ASN A 509 -17.84 -48.12 -14.99
C ASN A 509 -16.42 -48.74 -14.92
N ASP A 510 -15.37 -47.91 -14.95
CA ASP A 510 -13.96 -48.34 -14.83
C ASP A 510 -13.51 -48.58 -13.38
N TYR A 511 -14.25 -48.06 -12.38
CA TYR A 511 -13.96 -48.28 -10.97
C TYR A 511 -15.05 -49.13 -10.32
N THR A 512 -14.69 -50.37 -9.96
CA THR A 512 -15.55 -51.31 -9.22
C THR A 512 -15.82 -50.84 -7.79
N VAL A 513 -16.68 -49.83 -7.62
CA VAL A 513 -17.25 -49.45 -6.32
C VAL A 513 -18.77 -49.38 -6.47
N LEU A 514 -19.45 -50.30 -5.79
CA LEU A 514 -20.91 -50.35 -5.64
C LEU A 514 -21.42 -49.03 -5.06
N LEU A 515 -22.04 -48.19 -5.89
CA LEU A 515 -22.83 -47.07 -5.39
C LEU A 515 -24.16 -47.57 -4.81
N PRO A 516 -24.69 -46.93 -3.74
CA PRO A 516 -26.07 -47.13 -3.32
C PRO A 516 -27.01 -46.70 -4.46
N LYS A 517 -28.04 -47.50 -4.71
CA LYS A 517 -28.98 -47.39 -5.85
C LYS A 517 -29.73 -46.06 -6.02
N ASN A 518 -29.52 -45.06 -5.17
CA ASN A 518 -30.29 -43.82 -5.21
C ASN A 518 -29.33 -42.64 -5.48
N GLY A 519 -29.39 -42.13 -6.72
CA GLY A 519 -28.41 -41.27 -7.36
C GLY A 519 -28.06 -39.96 -6.65
N ILE A 520 -27.02 -39.32 -7.18
CA ILE A 520 -26.49 -38.02 -6.72
C ILE A 520 -27.53 -36.94 -7.00
N GLY A 521 -28.44 -36.72 -6.06
CA GLY A 521 -29.37 -35.59 -6.04
C GLY A 521 -28.70 -34.34 -5.46
N ILE A 522 -28.82 -33.21 -6.15
CA ILE A 522 -28.30 -31.89 -5.73
C ILE A 522 -28.96 -31.38 -4.42
N VAL A 523 -30.03 -32.03 -3.95
CA VAL A 523 -30.68 -31.78 -2.65
C VAL A 523 -30.37 -32.95 -1.72
N LYS A 524 -29.74 -32.66 -0.57
CA LYS A 524 -29.39 -33.67 0.43
C LYS A 524 -30.63 -34.08 1.20
N ASN A 525 -31.15 -35.28 0.92
CA ASN A 525 -32.36 -35.80 1.57
C ASN A 525 -32.22 -35.86 3.10
N ASP A 526 -31.03 -36.10 3.65
CA ASP A 526 -30.83 -36.13 5.11
C ASP A 526 -31.10 -34.78 5.79
N ILE A 527 -30.87 -33.65 5.12
CA ILE A 527 -31.24 -32.32 5.64
C ILE A 527 -32.76 -32.15 5.62
N TYR A 528 -33.42 -32.54 4.54
CA TYR A 528 -34.89 -32.52 4.44
C TYR A 528 -35.53 -33.38 5.53
N GLU A 529 -35.08 -34.63 5.69
CA GLU A 529 -35.57 -35.55 6.73
C GLU A 529 -35.30 -35.03 8.14
N THR A 530 -34.13 -34.42 8.37
CA THR A 530 -33.80 -33.79 9.68
C THR A 530 -34.72 -32.61 9.96
N LEU A 531 -35.01 -31.77 8.97
CA LEU A 531 -35.95 -30.66 9.10
C LEU A 531 -37.38 -31.15 9.31
N LEU A 532 -37.80 -32.20 8.61
CA LEU A 532 -39.17 -32.71 8.70
C LEU A 532 -39.45 -33.48 10.00
N HIS A 533 -38.47 -34.21 10.53
CA HIS A 533 -38.69 -35.14 11.65
C HIS A 533 -38.01 -34.73 12.96
N SER A 534 -36.89 -34.00 12.90
CA SER A 534 -36.05 -33.72 14.08
C SER A 534 -35.89 -32.23 14.42
N SER A 535 -36.29 -31.31 13.55
CA SER A 535 -36.23 -29.88 13.84
C SER A 535 -37.36 -29.43 14.78
N ALA A 536 -37.22 -28.26 15.38
CA ALA A 536 -38.19 -27.62 16.26
C ALA A 536 -38.54 -28.38 17.58
N GLN A 537 -37.97 -29.57 17.81
CA GLN A 537 -38.15 -30.33 19.06
C GLN A 537 -37.53 -29.65 20.29
N ARG A 538 -36.55 -28.75 20.08
CA ARG A 538 -35.91 -27.95 21.14
C ARG A 538 -36.73 -26.74 21.57
N ILE A 539 -37.82 -26.43 20.88
CA ILE A 539 -38.63 -25.24 21.15
C ILE A 539 -39.56 -25.54 22.33
N LYS A 540 -39.33 -24.86 23.46
CA LYS A 540 -40.18 -24.98 24.65
C LYS A 540 -41.45 -24.15 24.51
N GLY A 541 -42.58 -24.71 24.97
CA GLY A 541 -43.85 -23.98 25.10
C GLY A 541 -44.61 -23.76 23.79
N ILE A 542 -44.55 -24.70 22.85
CA ILE A 542 -45.34 -24.69 21.61
C ILE A 542 -46.05 -26.04 21.46
N GLU A 543 -47.29 -26.02 20.98
CA GLU A 543 -48.06 -27.25 20.70
C GLU A 543 -47.42 -28.08 19.59
N GLN A 544 -47.55 -29.42 19.69
CA GLN A 544 -47.00 -30.35 18.72
C GLN A 544 -47.54 -30.12 17.29
N THR A 545 -48.79 -29.67 17.17
CA THR A 545 -49.44 -29.27 15.91
C THR A 545 -48.69 -28.13 15.23
N THR A 546 -48.29 -27.11 16.00
CA THR A 546 -47.52 -25.95 15.52
C THR A 546 -46.06 -26.32 15.22
N ILE A 547 -45.44 -27.19 16.01
CA ILE A 547 -44.10 -27.75 15.71
C ILE A 547 -44.11 -28.48 14.36
N ASN A 548 -45.12 -29.34 14.11
CA ASN A 548 -45.24 -30.06 12.85
C ASN A 548 -45.44 -29.12 11.65
N ASN A 549 -46.14 -27.99 11.85
CA ASN A 549 -46.29 -26.96 10.80
C ASN A 549 -44.97 -26.23 10.52
N ILE A 550 -44.19 -25.90 11.56
CA ILE A 550 -42.87 -25.28 11.41
C ILE A 550 -41.90 -26.24 10.70
N GLN A 551 -41.87 -27.52 11.08
CA GLN A 551 -41.08 -28.56 10.41
C GLN A 551 -41.41 -28.67 8.92
N LYS A 552 -42.70 -28.68 8.57
CA LYS A 552 -43.15 -28.69 7.17
C LYS A 552 -42.71 -27.44 6.41
N VAL A 553 -42.82 -26.25 7.02
CA VAL A 553 -42.39 -24.99 6.39
C VAL A 553 -40.87 -24.97 6.17
N LEU A 554 -40.08 -25.40 7.16
CA LEU A 554 -38.63 -25.50 7.06
C LEU A 554 -38.21 -26.51 5.97
N ALA A 555 -38.79 -27.71 5.98
CA ALA A 555 -38.47 -28.78 5.03
C ALA A 555 -38.89 -28.41 3.60
N LYS A 556 -40.09 -27.85 3.42
CA LYS A 556 -40.59 -27.40 2.11
C LYS A 556 -39.80 -26.20 1.60
N GLY A 557 -39.47 -25.24 2.46
CA GLY A 557 -38.63 -24.09 2.12
C GLY A 557 -37.24 -24.53 1.65
N TYR A 558 -36.63 -25.50 2.33
CA TYR A 558 -35.36 -26.10 1.91
C TYR A 558 -35.49 -26.81 0.56
N GLN A 559 -36.52 -27.63 0.36
CA GLN A 559 -36.76 -28.36 -0.89
C GLN A 559 -37.00 -27.42 -2.07
N ASN A 560 -37.72 -26.31 -1.84
CA ASN A 560 -38.02 -25.27 -2.81
C ASN A 560 -36.86 -24.30 -3.07
N ARG A 561 -35.74 -24.42 -2.32
CA ARG A 561 -34.58 -23.51 -2.39
C ARG A 561 -34.94 -22.06 -2.05
N GLU A 562 -35.90 -21.87 -1.16
CA GLU A 562 -36.29 -20.56 -0.66
C GLU A 562 -35.15 -19.95 0.17
N SER A 563 -34.99 -18.62 0.10
CA SER A 563 -34.03 -17.93 0.96
C SER A 563 -34.45 -18.01 2.42
N TRP A 564 -33.49 -17.93 3.35
CA TRP A 564 -33.77 -17.91 4.78
C TRP A 564 -34.82 -16.85 5.18
N ASP A 565 -34.79 -15.67 4.56
CA ASP A 565 -35.76 -14.58 4.79
C ASP A 565 -37.18 -14.97 4.33
N SER A 566 -37.31 -15.71 3.23
CA SER A 566 -38.60 -16.24 2.76
C SER A 566 -39.16 -17.30 3.72
N ILE A 567 -38.29 -18.21 4.18
CA ILE A 567 -38.67 -19.24 5.16
C ILE A 567 -39.06 -18.60 6.49
N GLN A 568 -38.33 -17.57 6.94
CA GLN A 568 -38.66 -16.78 8.12
C GLN A 568 -40.04 -16.12 7.98
N LYS A 569 -40.32 -15.46 6.85
CA LYS A 569 -41.65 -14.86 6.59
C LYS A 569 -42.76 -15.90 6.62
N ASN A 570 -42.52 -17.09 6.08
CA ASN A 570 -43.47 -18.20 6.16
C ASN A 570 -43.67 -18.66 7.61
N ILE A 571 -42.61 -18.73 8.42
CA ILE A 571 -42.72 -19.03 9.86
C ILE A 571 -43.42 -17.90 10.62
N GLN A 572 -43.27 -16.64 10.22
CA GLN A 572 -43.99 -15.50 10.81
C GLN A 572 -45.51 -15.59 10.66
N THR A 573 -46.00 -16.33 9.66
CA THR A 573 -47.45 -16.62 9.53
C THR A 573 -47.96 -17.58 10.60
N ILE A 574 -47.05 -18.34 11.23
CA ILE A 574 -47.34 -19.31 12.30
C ILE A 574 -47.00 -18.73 13.67
N ILE A 575 -45.84 -18.06 13.80
CA ILE A 575 -45.37 -17.39 15.01
C ILE A 575 -45.32 -15.89 14.71
N GLN A 576 -46.33 -15.16 15.18
CA GLN A 576 -46.48 -13.72 14.93
C GLN A 576 -45.40 -12.85 15.61
N ASP A 577 -44.55 -13.45 16.46
CA ASP A 577 -43.36 -12.78 16.99
C ASP A 577 -42.21 -12.87 15.97
N PRO A 578 -41.83 -11.75 15.32
CA PRO A 578 -40.83 -11.76 14.26
C PRO A 578 -39.43 -12.12 14.77
N VAL A 579 -39.10 -11.79 16.03
CA VAL A 579 -37.80 -12.07 16.65
C VAL A 579 -37.70 -13.55 16.99
N ARG A 580 -38.80 -14.15 17.44
CA ARG A 580 -38.88 -15.58 17.71
C ARG A 580 -38.88 -16.42 16.43
N ALA A 581 -39.59 -15.98 15.39
CA ALA A 581 -39.58 -16.63 14.08
C ALA A 581 -38.19 -16.64 13.44
N GLU A 582 -37.47 -15.51 13.49
CA GLU A 582 -36.08 -15.40 13.05
C GLU A 582 -35.17 -16.39 13.81
N MET A 583 -35.24 -16.36 15.15
CA MET A 583 -34.43 -17.22 16.02
C MET A 583 -34.64 -18.70 15.70
N ILE A 584 -35.90 -19.13 15.55
CA ILE A 584 -36.27 -20.51 15.21
C ILE A 584 -35.73 -20.89 13.84
N THR A 585 -35.95 -20.04 12.83
CA THR A 585 -35.50 -20.30 11.45
C THR A 585 -33.99 -20.50 11.39
N THR A 586 -33.22 -19.59 12.00
CA THR A 586 -31.75 -19.66 12.03
C THR A 586 -31.26 -20.89 12.81
N THR A 587 -31.79 -21.11 14.01
CA THR A 587 -31.29 -22.17 14.90
C THR A 587 -31.59 -23.56 14.34
N GLU A 588 -32.78 -23.77 13.78
CA GLU A 588 -33.20 -25.08 13.27
C GLU A 588 -32.57 -25.43 11.91
N LEU A 589 -32.33 -24.44 11.05
CA LEU A 589 -31.53 -24.66 9.84
C LEU A 589 -30.08 -24.99 10.21
N SER A 590 -29.45 -24.21 11.08
CA SER A 590 -28.07 -24.50 11.54
C SER A 590 -27.95 -25.88 12.17
N PHE A 591 -28.95 -26.34 12.92
CA PHE A 591 -29.00 -27.71 13.45
C PHE A 591 -29.01 -28.76 12.33
N ALA A 592 -29.90 -28.63 11.35
CA ALA A 592 -30.01 -29.61 10.27
C ALA A 592 -28.72 -29.66 9.42
N TYR A 593 -28.12 -28.50 9.15
CA TYR A 593 -26.83 -28.43 8.46
C TYR A 593 -25.69 -29.07 9.27
N ASN A 594 -25.55 -28.73 10.55
CA ASN A 594 -24.49 -29.30 11.39
C ASN A 594 -24.65 -30.82 11.59
N LYS A 595 -25.89 -31.33 11.67
CA LYS A 595 -26.15 -32.77 11.75
C LYS A 595 -25.81 -33.50 10.44
N SER A 596 -26.14 -32.91 9.29
CA SER A 596 -25.72 -33.45 7.98
C SER A 596 -24.20 -33.43 7.81
N VAL A 597 -23.53 -32.39 8.32
CA VAL A 597 -22.07 -32.27 8.32
C VAL A 597 -21.42 -33.38 9.16
N LEU A 598 -21.90 -33.64 10.39
CA LEU A 598 -21.43 -34.77 11.20
C LEU A 598 -21.65 -36.11 10.50
N ASN A 599 -22.83 -36.35 9.94
CA ASN A 599 -23.11 -37.58 9.17
C ASN A 599 -22.16 -37.72 7.97
N THR A 600 -21.78 -36.61 7.35
CA THR A 600 -20.85 -36.60 6.22
C THR A 600 -19.44 -36.96 6.69
N TYR A 601 -18.97 -36.41 7.81
CA TYR A 601 -17.66 -36.72 8.38
C TYR A 601 -17.58 -38.15 8.89
N TYR A 602 -18.63 -38.66 9.52
CA TYR A 602 -18.74 -40.06 9.92
C TYR A 602 -18.63 -40.99 8.69
N LYS A 603 -19.38 -40.71 7.62
CA LYS A 603 -19.32 -41.47 6.37
C LYS A 603 -17.96 -41.35 5.66
N ALA A 604 -17.25 -40.23 5.86
CA ALA A 604 -15.90 -40.01 5.33
C ALA A 604 -14.80 -40.66 6.17
N GLY A 605 -15.14 -41.32 7.29
CA GLY A 605 -14.20 -42.03 8.15
C GLY A 605 -13.54 -41.17 9.24
N ALA A 606 -14.12 -40.02 9.60
CA ALA A 606 -13.66 -39.24 10.74
C ALA A 606 -14.21 -39.84 12.04
N ASN A 607 -13.32 -40.14 13.00
CA ASN A 607 -13.71 -40.65 14.32
C ASN A 607 -13.87 -39.52 15.35
N LYS A 608 -13.30 -38.34 15.08
CA LYS A 608 -13.31 -37.17 15.95
C LYS A 608 -13.68 -35.91 15.19
N VAL A 609 -14.21 -34.93 15.93
CA VAL A 609 -14.56 -33.60 15.43
C VAL A 609 -14.16 -32.52 16.43
N VAL A 610 -13.79 -31.34 15.94
CA VAL A 610 -13.45 -30.17 16.73
C VAL A 610 -14.58 -29.15 16.67
N TRP A 611 -14.92 -28.60 17.83
CA TRP A 611 -15.86 -27.49 17.91
C TRP A 611 -15.20 -26.20 17.42
N HIS A 612 -15.73 -25.61 16.35
CA HIS A 612 -15.22 -24.37 15.77
C HIS A 612 -16.21 -23.23 15.98
N SER A 613 -15.71 -22.15 16.56
CA SER A 613 -16.48 -20.95 16.91
C SER A 613 -15.88 -19.75 16.18
N SER A 614 -16.73 -18.89 15.61
CA SER A 614 -16.30 -17.56 15.17
C SER A 614 -15.99 -16.72 16.42
N LEU A 615 -14.72 -16.42 16.69
CA LEU A 615 -14.29 -15.69 17.89
C LEU A 615 -14.38 -14.17 17.66
N ASP A 616 -15.51 -13.57 18.05
CA ASP A 616 -15.76 -12.13 17.99
C ASP A 616 -16.45 -11.65 19.29
N MET A 617 -16.86 -10.37 19.35
CA MET A 617 -17.55 -9.80 20.53
C MET A 617 -18.96 -10.38 20.76
N LYS A 618 -19.51 -11.15 19.81
CA LYS A 618 -20.82 -11.81 19.90
C LYS A 618 -20.71 -13.29 20.27
N THR A 619 -19.50 -13.81 20.50
CA THR A 619 -19.27 -15.19 20.94
C THR A 619 -19.46 -15.28 22.46
N CYS A 620 -20.44 -16.07 22.89
CA CYS A 620 -20.66 -16.33 24.31
C CYS A 620 -19.51 -17.15 24.91
N ASP A 621 -19.38 -17.11 26.24
CA ASP A 621 -18.31 -17.80 26.96
C ASP A 621 -18.36 -19.32 26.79
N GLY A 622 -19.57 -19.91 26.68
CA GLY A 622 -19.73 -21.35 26.42
C GLY A 622 -19.14 -21.78 25.07
N CYS A 623 -19.45 -21.05 24.00
CA CYS A 623 -18.89 -21.31 22.67
C CYS A 623 -17.40 -20.96 22.57
N ARG A 624 -16.92 -19.99 23.37
CA ARG A 624 -15.50 -19.65 23.47
C ARG A 624 -14.71 -20.75 24.17
N ALA A 625 -15.26 -21.31 25.27
CA ALA A 625 -14.65 -22.39 26.02
C ALA A 625 -14.52 -23.67 25.20
N LEU A 626 -15.52 -23.97 24.36
CA LEU A 626 -15.50 -25.14 23.48
C LEU A 626 -14.62 -24.96 22.23
N HIS A 627 -14.16 -23.75 21.90
CA HIS A 627 -13.37 -23.51 20.69
C HIS A 627 -12.08 -24.33 20.69
N GLY A 628 -11.89 -25.14 19.65
CA GLY A 628 -10.70 -25.99 19.51
C GLY A 628 -10.77 -27.30 20.31
N GLN A 629 -11.83 -27.55 21.08
CA GLN A 629 -11.98 -28.81 21.80
C GLN A 629 -12.37 -29.95 20.85
N GLU A 630 -11.68 -31.08 20.98
CA GLU A 630 -11.95 -32.32 20.26
C GLU A 630 -12.98 -33.19 20.98
N PHE A 631 -13.89 -33.76 20.21
CA PHE A 631 -14.90 -34.72 20.65
C PHE A 631 -14.87 -35.94 19.75
N ASP A 632 -15.13 -37.12 20.32
CA ASP A 632 -15.50 -38.29 19.51
C ASP A 632 -16.80 -37.93 18.77
N ILE A 633 -16.89 -38.26 17.47
CA ILE A 633 -17.99 -37.81 16.62
C ILE A 633 -19.37 -38.26 17.13
N ASP A 634 -19.43 -39.41 17.80
CA ASP A 634 -20.65 -39.98 18.40
C ASP A 634 -20.99 -39.41 19.79
N LYS A 635 -20.06 -38.67 20.41
CA LYS A 635 -20.22 -38.03 21.73
C LYS A 635 -20.13 -36.51 21.67
N ALA A 636 -20.14 -35.94 20.46
CA ALA A 636 -20.07 -34.52 20.25
C ALA A 636 -21.33 -33.83 20.83
N PRO A 637 -21.19 -32.70 21.55
CA PRO A 637 -22.34 -31.94 22.05
C PRO A 637 -23.26 -31.48 20.91
N ASP A 638 -24.51 -31.13 21.22
CA ASP A 638 -25.42 -30.59 20.22
C ASP A 638 -24.91 -29.24 19.68
N ASN A 639 -24.97 -29.08 18.36
CA ASN A 639 -24.64 -27.83 17.69
C ASN A 639 -25.80 -27.45 16.74
N PRO A 640 -26.53 -26.35 16.99
CA PRO A 640 -26.33 -25.24 17.95
C PRO A 640 -26.31 -25.57 19.45
N LEU A 641 -25.37 -24.97 20.21
CA LEU A 641 -25.35 -25.04 21.69
C LEU A 641 -26.46 -24.20 22.34
N HIS A 642 -26.79 -23.07 21.72
CA HIS A 642 -27.78 -22.10 22.18
C HIS A 642 -28.50 -21.46 20.99
N PRO A 643 -29.63 -20.76 21.18
CA PRO A 643 -30.29 -20.05 20.09
C PRO A 643 -29.35 -19.06 19.39
N ARG A 644 -29.44 -18.97 18.07
CA ARG A 644 -28.55 -18.16 17.20
C ARG A 644 -27.06 -18.50 17.31
N CYS A 645 -26.70 -19.72 17.74
CA CYS A 645 -25.31 -20.18 17.70
C CYS A 645 -24.79 -20.19 16.26
N ARG A 646 -23.55 -19.70 16.07
CA ARG A 646 -22.86 -19.64 14.78
C ARG A 646 -21.72 -20.67 14.66
N CYS A 647 -21.61 -21.57 15.62
CA CYS A 647 -20.55 -22.58 15.66
C CYS A 647 -20.81 -23.71 14.66
N THR A 648 -19.74 -24.43 14.32
CA THR A 648 -19.78 -25.57 13.40
C THR A 648 -18.78 -26.65 13.80
N TRP A 649 -18.79 -27.78 13.09
CA TRP A 649 -17.91 -28.92 13.31
C TRP A 649 -16.80 -28.96 12.26
N LEU A 650 -15.58 -29.27 12.68
CA LEU A 650 -14.46 -29.61 11.80
C LEU A 650 -14.02 -31.07 12.06
N PRO A 651 -13.73 -31.88 11.03
CA PRO A 651 -13.32 -33.27 11.24
C PRO A 651 -11.85 -33.36 11.68
N VAL A 652 -11.53 -34.34 12.53
CA VAL A 652 -10.15 -34.70 12.91
C VAL A 652 -9.89 -36.13 12.47
N PHE A 653 -8.85 -36.30 11.66
CA PHE A 653 -8.36 -37.60 11.19
C PHE A 653 -7.04 -37.90 11.90
N SER A 654 -6.90 -39.06 12.55
CA SER A 654 -5.67 -39.42 13.27
C SER A 654 -4.50 -39.65 12.30
N GLU A 655 -3.32 -39.15 12.67
CA GLU A 655 -2.07 -39.32 11.91
C GLU A 655 -1.71 -40.81 11.78
N GLY A 656 -1.92 -41.35 10.59
CA GLY A 656 -1.77 -42.76 10.28
C GLY A 656 -2.94 -43.27 9.45
N LYS A 657 -2.86 -43.02 8.13
CA LYS A 657 -3.84 -43.35 7.07
C LYS A 657 -4.94 -42.31 6.80
N SER A 658 -4.61 -41.03 6.67
CA SER A 658 -5.44 -40.13 5.85
C SER A 658 -5.05 -40.26 4.38
N ARG A 659 -5.92 -40.86 3.57
CA ARG A 659 -5.93 -40.60 2.12
C ARG A 659 -6.29 -39.11 1.97
N ASN A 660 -5.39 -38.32 1.37
CA ASN A 660 -5.56 -36.88 1.21
C ASN A 660 -6.85 -36.57 0.43
N PHE A 661 -7.81 -35.98 1.13
CA PHE A 661 -9.05 -35.40 0.61
C PHE A 661 -8.81 -33.92 0.24
N ASP A 662 -7.82 -33.64 -0.61
CA ASP A 662 -7.54 -32.27 -1.09
C ASP A 662 -8.33 -31.90 -2.36
N ASN A 663 -9.34 -32.66 -2.77
CA ASN A 663 -10.13 -32.35 -3.97
C ASN A 663 -11.64 -32.62 -3.80
N ILE A 664 -12.45 -31.56 -3.62
CA ILE A 664 -13.68 -31.17 -4.37
C ILE A 664 -14.44 -30.05 -3.61
N PRO A 665 -15.02 -29.04 -4.30
CA PRO A 665 -14.87 -27.62 -3.97
C PRO A 665 -16.05 -26.98 -3.22
N LYS A 666 -15.76 -25.94 -2.42
CA LYS A 666 -16.75 -24.94 -1.99
C LYS A 666 -16.76 -23.78 -2.98
N THR A 667 -17.90 -23.51 -3.61
CA THR A 667 -18.09 -22.37 -4.51
C THR A 667 -18.63 -21.13 -3.78
N ILE A 668 -17.91 -20.02 -3.98
CA ILE A 668 -18.36 -18.61 -4.05
C ILE A 668 -18.73 -17.96 -2.70
N ALA A 669 -17.72 -17.76 -1.85
CA ALA A 669 -17.44 -16.42 -1.35
C ALA A 669 -16.37 -15.82 -2.25
N GLU A 670 -16.38 -14.50 -2.41
CA GLU A 670 -15.59 -13.70 -3.35
C GLU A 670 -14.14 -14.20 -3.51
N LYS A 671 -13.71 -14.30 -4.79
CA LYS A 671 -12.41 -14.82 -5.23
C LYS A 671 -11.24 -14.07 -4.58
N ASP A 672 -10.81 -14.47 -3.41
CA ASP A 672 -9.41 -14.34 -2.97
C ASP A 672 -8.72 -15.69 -3.16
N ASN A 673 -8.53 -16.01 -4.45
CA ASN A 673 -8.01 -17.27 -4.91
C ASN A 673 -6.49 -17.19 -4.96
N SER A 674 -5.85 -17.21 -3.80
CA SER A 674 -4.41 -17.10 -3.74
C SER A 674 -3.90 -17.69 -2.42
N ASN A 675 -2.80 -18.44 -2.46
CA ASN A 675 -2.17 -19.11 -1.30
C ASN A 675 -1.63 -18.12 -0.22
N TYR A 676 -2.01 -16.85 -0.30
CA TYR A 676 -1.44 -15.70 0.42
C TYR A 676 -1.83 -15.64 1.90
N ASN A 677 -2.75 -16.50 2.32
CA ASN A 677 -3.14 -16.63 3.72
C ASN A 677 -2.53 -17.85 4.41
N ARG A 678 -1.77 -18.70 3.68
CA ARG A 678 -1.02 -19.81 4.27
C ARG A 678 0.45 -19.42 4.42
N VAL A 679 0.84 -19.16 5.66
CA VAL A 679 2.26 -19.00 6.05
C VAL A 679 2.95 -20.36 5.92
N ARG A 680 3.94 -20.45 5.03
CA ARG A 680 4.77 -21.64 4.80
C ARG A 680 6.12 -21.48 5.50
N THR A 681 6.61 -22.57 6.09
CA THR A 681 7.95 -22.60 6.70
C THR A 681 9.03 -22.59 5.62
N GLN A 682 10.27 -22.25 6.01
CA GLN A 682 11.40 -22.24 5.07
C GLN A 682 11.69 -23.63 4.48
N GLU A 683 11.48 -24.70 5.24
CA GLU A 683 11.64 -26.08 4.74
C GLU A 683 10.57 -26.46 3.71
N GLU A 684 9.31 -26.06 3.93
CA GLU A 684 8.23 -26.25 2.97
C GLU A 684 8.48 -25.50 1.66
N LEU A 685 8.97 -24.26 1.75
CA LEU A 685 9.30 -23.43 0.58
C LEU A 685 10.53 -23.96 -0.17
N GLN A 686 11.54 -24.47 0.54
CA GLN A 686 12.70 -25.11 -0.06
C GLN A 686 12.27 -26.34 -0.89
N LYS A 687 11.44 -27.21 -0.30
CA LYS A 687 10.89 -28.39 -1.00
C LYS A 687 9.98 -28.01 -2.17
N ALA A 688 9.17 -26.96 -2.03
CA ALA A 688 8.34 -26.46 -3.12
C ALA A 688 9.19 -25.94 -4.28
N THR A 689 10.28 -25.23 -3.99
CA THR A 689 11.21 -24.71 -5.01
C THR A 689 11.94 -25.82 -5.74
N GLU A 690 12.36 -26.87 -5.03
CA GLU A 690 12.95 -28.07 -5.64
C GLU A 690 11.99 -28.76 -6.62
N ASN A 691 10.71 -28.87 -6.25
CA ASN A 691 9.69 -29.42 -7.15
C ASN A 691 9.44 -28.50 -8.35
N MET A 692 9.32 -27.18 -8.13
CA MET A 692 9.07 -26.23 -9.22
C MET A 692 10.25 -26.10 -10.16
N LYS A 693 11.49 -26.36 -9.70
CA LYS A 693 12.68 -26.36 -10.55
C LYS A 693 12.59 -27.42 -11.64
N ILE A 694 12.18 -28.64 -11.26
CA ILE A 694 11.98 -29.76 -12.19
C ILE A 694 10.94 -29.39 -13.25
N ILE A 695 9.87 -28.69 -12.84
CA ILE A 695 8.84 -28.22 -13.76
C ILE A 695 9.39 -27.11 -14.67
N ALA A 696 10.12 -26.12 -14.16
CA ALA A 696 10.70 -25.07 -14.99
C ALA A 696 11.63 -25.63 -16.09
N GLU A 697 12.43 -26.65 -15.75
CA GLU A 697 13.36 -27.32 -16.67
C GLU A 697 12.66 -28.19 -17.71
N GLU A 698 11.43 -28.67 -17.46
CA GLU A 698 10.64 -29.42 -18.45
C GLU A 698 10.20 -28.54 -19.65
N TYR A 699 10.09 -27.23 -19.43
CA TYR A 699 9.56 -26.27 -20.40
C TYR A 699 10.63 -25.33 -20.99
N SER A 700 11.85 -25.40 -20.47
CA SER A 700 12.99 -24.63 -20.95
C SER A 700 14.00 -25.51 -21.69
N VAL A 701 14.59 -24.98 -22.76
CA VAL A 701 15.76 -25.59 -23.42
C VAL A 701 17.01 -25.49 -22.54
N ASN A 702 17.09 -24.48 -21.68
CA ASN A 702 18.23 -24.23 -20.83
C ASN A 702 17.98 -24.74 -19.40
N PRO A 703 18.98 -25.35 -18.74
CA PRO A 703 18.84 -25.75 -17.35
C PRO A 703 18.73 -24.53 -16.42
N SER A 704 18.08 -24.74 -15.27
CA SER A 704 17.95 -23.71 -14.23
C SER A 704 19.29 -23.44 -13.57
N LYS A 705 19.72 -22.18 -13.52
CA LYS A 705 20.88 -21.74 -12.72
C LYS A 705 20.56 -21.49 -11.25
N TRP A 706 19.39 -21.92 -10.76
CA TRP A 706 19.01 -21.71 -9.35
C TRP A 706 20.10 -22.23 -8.40
N SER A 707 20.46 -21.42 -7.41
CA SER A 707 21.57 -21.68 -6.47
C SER A 707 21.29 -22.80 -5.47
N GLY A 708 20.08 -23.37 -5.49
CA GLY A 708 19.59 -24.33 -4.50
C GLY A 708 19.12 -23.69 -3.20
N LYS A 709 19.06 -22.35 -3.11
CA LYS A 709 18.63 -21.65 -1.89
C LYS A 709 17.39 -20.79 -2.14
N ILE A 710 16.34 -21.02 -1.35
CA ILE A 710 15.24 -20.07 -1.16
C ILE A 710 15.35 -19.40 0.20
N ILE A 711 15.14 -18.08 0.24
CA ILE A 711 15.27 -17.26 1.45
C ILE A 711 13.94 -16.56 1.72
N VAL A 712 13.34 -16.86 2.87
CA VAL A 712 12.12 -16.20 3.33
C VAL A 712 12.48 -14.85 3.94
N ASP A 713 11.99 -13.76 3.36
CA ASP A 713 12.10 -12.43 3.96
C ASP A 713 10.87 -11.56 3.67
N ASN A 714 9.95 -11.57 4.63
CA ASN A 714 8.73 -10.75 4.59
C ASN A 714 8.99 -9.24 4.63
N LYS A 715 10.18 -8.81 5.06
CA LYS A 715 10.55 -7.38 5.12
C LYS A 715 11.18 -6.88 3.82
N ALA A 716 11.62 -7.78 2.93
CA ALA A 716 12.29 -7.43 1.69
C ALA A 716 11.36 -6.85 0.61
N PHE A 717 10.04 -7.03 0.74
CA PHE A 717 9.07 -6.67 -0.29
C PHE A 717 8.10 -5.58 0.21
N LYS A 718 7.91 -4.51 -0.58
CA LYS A 718 6.85 -3.51 -0.39
C LYS A 718 5.65 -3.86 -1.28
N LYS A 719 4.44 -3.40 -0.91
CA LYS A 719 3.13 -3.67 -1.54
C LYS A 719 3.21 -4.13 -3.01
N GLY A 720 2.91 -5.41 -3.26
CA GLY A 720 2.62 -5.97 -4.59
C GLY A 720 3.66 -6.93 -5.18
N THR A 721 4.86 -7.05 -4.60
CA THR A 721 5.89 -8.03 -5.02
C THR A 721 6.02 -9.13 -3.97
N PHE A 722 6.13 -10.39 -4.38
CA PHE A 722 6.09 -11.54 -3.47
C PHE A 722 7.31 -12.47 -3.57
N ALA A 723 8.03 -12.41 -4.69
CA ALA A 723 9.31 -13.06 -4.87
C ALA A 723 10.21 -12.24 -5.79
N LYS A 724 11.51 -12.56 -5.76
CA LYS A 724 12.49 -12.11 -6.75
C LYS A 724 13.66 -13.09 -6.83
N LYS A 725 14.16 -13.33 -8.04
CA LYS A 725 15.42 -14.00 -8.31
C LYS A 725 16.59 -13.01 -8.25
N GLU A 726 17.62 -13.32 -7.48
CA GLU A 726 18.87 -12.58 -7.47
C GLU A 726 19.79 -12.99 -8.64
N TRP A 727 20.83 -12.18 -8.93
CA TRP A 727 21.81 -12.51 -9.99
C TRP A 727 22.68 -13.73 -9.65
N ASN A 728 22.93 -13.97 -8.35
CA ASN A 728 23.51 -15.22 -7.85
C ASN A 728 22.53 -16.41 -7.94
N CYS A 729 21.32 -16.19 -8.46
CA CYS A 729 20.23 -17.14 -8.61
C CYS A 729 19.69 -17.73 -7.30
N ASN A 730 19.85 -17.03 -6.17
CA ASN A 730 18.98 -17.24 -5.01
C ASN A 730 17.57 -16.75 -5.33
N ILE A 731 16.56 -17.38 -4.74
CA ILE A 731 15.19 -16.89 -4.79
C ILE A 731 14.84 -16.34 -3.41
N ILE A 732 14.46 -15.07 -3.35
CA ILE A 732 13.94 -14.44 -2.12
C ILE A 732 12.43 -14.38 -2.26
N THR A 733 11.68 -14.79 -1.23
CA THR A 733 10.21 -14.77 -1.23
C THR A 733 9.63 -14.30 0.10
N THR A 734 8.33 -13.96 0.12
CA THR A 734 7.54 -13.91 1.35
C THR A 734 7.14 -15.33 1.80
N ASP A 735 6.72 -15.46 3.05
CA ASP A 735 6.25 -16.73 3.64
C ASP A 735 4.89 -17.19 3.09
N CYS A 736 4.17 -16.31 2.39
CA CYS A 736 2.84 -16.55 1.83
C CYS A 736 2.82 -16.74 0.30
N VAL A 737 3.99 -16.94 -0.32
CA VAL A 737 4.14 -17.04 -1.77
C VAL A 737 3.51 -18.32 -2.35
N ASP A 738 2.85 -18.20 -3.52
CA ASP A 738 2.32 -19.34 -4.27
C ASP A 738 3.38 -20.05 -5.13
N ASP A 739 3.16 -21.32 -5.46
CA ASP A 739 4.13 -22.14 -6.19
C ASP A 739 4.37 -21.62 -7.62
N GLY A 740 3.40 -20.93 -8.22
CA GLY A 740 3.58 -20.35 -9.54
C GLY A 740 4.41 -19.06 -9.55
N ILE A 741 4.46 -18.30 -8.45
CA ILE A 741 5.43 -17.22 -8.29
C ILE A 741 6.84 -17.79 -8.15
N ILE A 742 7.02 -18.88 -7.39
CA ILE A 742 8.31 -19.58 -7.32
C ILE A 742 8.73 -20.06 -8.71
N LEU A 743 7.80 -20.61 -9.49
CA LEU A 743 8.02 -21.01 -10.88
C LEU A 743 8.41 -19.82 -11.77
N HIS A 744 7.80 -18.64 -11.60
CA HIS A 744 8.16 -17.42 -12.33
C HIS A 744 9.65 -17.08 -12.13
N GLU A 745 10.11 -17.04 -10.88
CA GLU A 745 11.51 -16.75 -10.56
C GLU A 745 12.47 -17.83 -11.07
N LEU A 746 12.04 -19.09 -11.07
CA LEU A 746 12.80 -20.19 -11.63
C LEU A 746 12.90 -20.12 -13.15
N LEU A 747 11.87 -19.68 -13.87
CA LEU A 747 11.96 -19.48 -15.31
C LEU A 747 12.98 -18.40 -15.69
N HIS A 748 13.12 -17.34 -14.89
CA HIS A 748 14.24 -16.39 -15.05
C HIS A 748 15.61 -17.05 -14.82
N SER A 749 15.69 -18.07 -13.97
CA SER A 749 16.92 -18.86 -13.77
C SER A 749 17.26 -19.76 -14.97
N CYS A 750 16.27 -20.16 -15.77
CA CYS A 750 16.45 -20.89 -17.03
C CYS A 750 16.68 -19.94 -18.23
N SER A 751 16.30 -18.66 -18.12
CA SER A 751 16.37 -17.69 -19.20
C SER A 751 17.51 -16.67 -19.01
N SER A 752 17.20 -15.51 -18.44
CA SER A 752 18.10 -14.36 -18.35
C SER A 752 19.41 -14.62 -17.60
N SER A 753 19.44 -15.64 -16.73
CA SER A 753 20.65 -16.00 -15.97
C SER A 753 21.78 -16.60 -16.82
N HIS A 754 21.51 -16.95 -18.08
CA HIS A 754 22.53 -17.38 -19.05
C HIS A 754 23.24 -16.21 -19.76
N TYR A 755 22.81 -14.98 -19.51
CA TYR A 755 23.29 -13.78 -20.19
C TYR A 755 23.83 -12.74 -19.21
N HIS A 756 24.60 -11.79 -19.72
CA HIS A 756 25.10 -10.66 -18.91
C HIS A 756 23.94 -9.74 -18.48
N LYS A 757 24.06 -9.12 -17.30
CA LYS A 757 23.03 -8.26 -16.71
C LYS A 757 22.54 -7.14 -17.64
N THR A 758 23.43 -6.57 -18.44
CA THR A 758 23.10 -5.51 -19.41
C THR A 758 22.13 -5.98 -20.50
N ILE A 759 22.13 -7.27 -20.85
CA ILE A 759 21.19 -7.83 -21.83
C ILE A 759 19.77 -7.89 -21.23
N PHE A 760 19.66 -8.22 -19.94
CA PHE A 760 18.40 -8.19 -19.21
C PHE A 760 17.86 -6.77 -19.08
N GLU A 761 18.68 -5.81 -18.67
CA GLU A 761 18.28 -4.40 -18.54
C GLU A 761 17.75 -3.83 -19.87
N ASN A 762 18.35 -4.20 -21.00
CA ASN A 762 17.90 -3.74 -22.32
C ASN A 762 16.62 -4.42 -22.83
N ASN A 763 16.27 -5.60 -22.31
CA ASN A 763 15.18 -6.45 -22.81
C ASN A 763 14.22 -6.94 -21.70
N GLN A 764 14.15 -6.23 -20.58
CA GLN A 764 13.41 -6.67 -19.40
C GLN A 764 11.91 -6.89 -19.69
N ILE A 765 11.29 -6.02 -20.49
CA ILE A 765 9.85 -6.10 -20.75
C ILE A 765 9.49 -7.40 -21.49
N ILE A 766 10.27 -7.79 -22.51
CA ILE A 766 10.02 -9.04 -23.25
C ILE A 766 10.38 -10.28 -22.41
N GLU A 767 11.37 -10.19 -21.51
CA GLU A 767 11.67 -11.25 -20.54
C GLU A 767 10.48 -11.49 -19.61
N GLU A 768 10.01 -10.46 -18.90
CA GLU A 768 8.89 -10.56 -17.96
C GLU A 768 7.60 -11.01 -18.67
N ALA A 769 7.35 -10.51 -19.89
CA ALA A 769 6.20 -10.91 -20.69
C ALA A 769 6.24 -12.39 -21.08
N SER A 770 7.38 -12.88 -21.58
CA SER A 770 7.53 -14.27 -22.01
C SER A 770 7.54 -15.24 -20.83
N VAL A 771 8.18 -14.87 -19.72
CA VAL A 771 8.23 -15.66 -18.48
C VAL A 771 6.85 -15.76 -17.83
N GLU A 772 6.16 -14.63 -17.61
CA GLU A 772 4.84 -14.63 -16.99
C GLU A 772 3.81 -15.34 -17.89
N PHE A 773 3.88 -15.14 -19.22
CA PHE A 773 2.96 -15.82 -20.14
C PHE A 773 3.18 -17.33 -20.12
N LEU A 774 4.43 -17.80 -20.19
CA LEU A 774 4.73 -19.23 -20.06
C LEU A 774 4.33 -19.77 -18.69
N LYS A 775 4.62 -19.06 -17.60
CA LYS A 775 4.20 -19.45 -16.25
C LYS A 775 2.68 -19.62 -16.17
N GLN A 776 1.90 -18.70 -16.74
CA GLN A 776 0.44 -18.82 -16.77
C GLN A 776 0.00 -20.09 -17.50
N GLN A 777 0.63 -20.43 -18.62
CA GLN A 777 0.29 -21.66 -19.36
C GLN A 777 0.73 -22.92 -18.63
N ILE A 778 1.92 -22.95 -18.02
CA ILE A 778 2.38 -24.08 -17.20
C ILE A 778 1.46 -24.27 -15.98
N CYS A 779 1.06 -23.18 -15.32
CA CYS A 779 0.14 -23.26 -14.19
C CYS A 779 -1.23 -23.82 -14.59
N ILE A 780 -1.72 -23.46 -15.78
CA ILE A 780 -2.96 -24.02 -16.35
C ILE A 780 -2.78 -25.52 -16.66
N GLU A 781 -1.69 -25.90 -17.31
CA GLU A 781 -1.43 -27.29 -17.73
C GLU A 781 -1.16 -28.23 -16.55
N LYS A 782 -0.34 -27.80 -15.57
CA LYS A 782 0.01 -28.57 -14.37
C LYS A 782 -0.96 -28.37 -13.21
N ASN A 783 -2.02 -27.58 -13.40
CA ASN A 783 -3.02 -27.23 -12.39
C ASN A 783 -2.40 -26.64 -11.10
N ILE A 784 -1.39 -25.77 -11.26
CA ILE A 784 -0.70 -25.08 -10.17
C ILE A 784 -1.46 -23.78 -9.86
N ILE A 785 -1.80 -23.56 -8.60
CA ILE A 785 -2.47 -22.35 -8.15
C ILE A 785 -1.46 -21.19 -8.19
N SER A 786 -1.74 -20.16 -8.98
CA SER A 786 -0.90 -18.97 -9.05
C SER A 786 -1.67 -17.68 -9.30
N CYS A 787 -1.20 -16.61 -8.68
CA CYS A 787 -1.61 -15.26 -9.05
C CYS A 787 -1.06 -14.87 -10.44
N LYS A 788 -1.81 -14.04 -11.17
CA LYS A 788 -1.39 -13.55 -12.48
C LYS A 788 -0.69 -12.20 -12.33
N GLY A 789 0.56 -12.11 -12.77
CA GLY A 789 1.34 -10.88 -12.86
C GLY A 789 1.25 -10.25 -14.25
N TYR A 790 1.90 -9.09 -14.41
CA TYR A 790 2.21 -8.45 -15.70
C TYR A 790 1.10 -8.44 -16.77
N GLN A 791 -0.16 -8.26 -16.35
CA GLN A 791 -1.35 -8.30 -17.22
C GLN A 791 -1.24 -7.43 -18.49
N PRO A 792 -0.69 -6.20 -18.46
CA PRO A 792 -0.56 -5.39 -19.66
C PRO A 792 0.26 -6.06 -20.77
N PHE A 793 1.29 -6.84 -20.42
CA PHE A 793 2.18 -7.47 -21.40
C PHE A 793 1.68 -8.83 -21.86
N THR A 794 1.15 -9.67 -20.95
CA THR A 794 0.60 -10.98 -21.33
C THR A 794 -0.66 -10.86 -22.19
N THR A 795 -1.42 -9.77 -22.02
CA THR A 795 -2.60 -9.50 -22.86
C THR A 795 -2.21 -9.22 -24.31
N ILE A 796 -1.07 -8.56 -24.55
CA ILE A 796 -0.55 -8.30 -25.89
C ILE A 796 -0.21 -9.64 -26.58
N LEU A 797 0.54 -10.51 -25.91
CA LEU A 797 0.91 -11.82 -26.44
C LEU A 797 -0.31 -12.70 -26.75
N LYS A 798 -1.30 -12.69 -25.85
CA LYS A 798 -2.54 -13.43 -26.06
C LYS A 798 -3.39 -12.87 -27.21
N ALA A 799 -3.47 -11.53 -27.34
CA ALA A 799 -4.19 -10.89 -28.44
C ALA A 799 -3.55 -11.21 -29.80
N ILE A 800 -2.21 -11.22 -29.86
CA ILE A 800 -1.46 -11.61 -31.06
C ILE A 800 -1.76 -13.07 -31.41
N ASN A 801 -1.65 -14.00 -30.46
CA ASN A 801 -1.91 -15.42 -30.73
C ASN A 801 -3.35 -15.67 -31.14
N ASN A 802 -4.33 -15.05 -30.47
CA ASN A 802 -5.75 -15.16 -30.82
C ASN A 802 -6.06 -14.64 -32.23
N ARG A 803 -5.33 -13.62 -32.70
CA ARG A 803 -5.57 -13.00 -34.01
C ARG A 803 -4.94 -13.80 -35.15
N PHE A 804 -3.72 -14.29 -34.97
CA PHE A 804 -2.95 -14.94 -36.03
C PHE A 804 -2.88 -16.47 -35.91
N CYS A 805 -3.41 -17.04 -34.82
CA CYS A 805 -3.50 -18.48 -34.56
C CYS A 805 -2.15 -19.20 -34.70
N TYR A 806 -1.13 -18.76 -33.98
CA TYR A 806 0.22 -19.35 -34.04
C TYR A 806 0.36 -20.73 -33.38
N GLY A 807 -0.73 -21.25 -32.82
CA GLY A 807 -0.79 -22.51 -32.08
C GLY A 807 -1.61 -22.33 -30.80
N THR A 808 -1.58 -23.33 -29.92
CA THR A 808 -2.12 -23.16 -28.57
C THR A 808 -1.34 -22.10 -27.80
N ASP A 809 -1.96 -21.45 -26.81
CA ASP A 809 -1.29 -20.43 -25.99
C ASP A 809 0.00 -21.00 -25.35
N LEU A 810 0.01 -22.29 -25.00
CA LEU A 810 1.17 -22.99 -24.46
C LEU A 810 2.27 -23.21 -25.50
N GLU A 811 1.95 -23.70 -26.70
CA GLU A 811 2.94 -23.90 -27.76
C GLU A 811 3.59 -22.57 -28.15
N PHE A 812 2.79 -21.53 -28.31
CA PHE A 812 3.27 -20.19 -28.61
C PHE A 812 4.14 -19.64 -27.46
N ALA A 813 3.74 -19.84 -26.20
CA ALA A 813 4.54 -19.44 -25.04
C ALA A 813 5.88 -20.19 -24.96
N LYS A 814 5.89 -21.50 -25.22
CA LYS A 814 7.10 -22.33 -25.24
C LYS A 814 8.04 -21.90 -26.38
N GLU A 815 7.50 -21.67 -27.57
CA GLU A 815 8.28 -21.23 -28.74
C GLU A 815 8.91 -19.85 -28.51
N LEU A 816 8.14 -18.91 -27.95
CA LEU A 816 8.63 -17.57 -27.63
C LEU A 816 9.70 -17.61 -26.52
N PHE A 817 9.47 -18.34 -25.43
CA PHE A 817 10.40 -18.42 -24.30
C PHE A 817 11.70 -19.13 -24.66
N ASN A 818 11.64 -20.17 -25.50
CA ASN A 818 12.83 -20.92 -25.92
C ASN A 818 13.59 -20.29 -27.08
N THR A 819 13.07 -19.20 -27.66
CA THR A 819 13.87 -18.33 -28.52
C THR A 819 14.97 -17.67 -27.67
N PRO A 820 16.23 -17.57 -28.16
CA PRO A 820 17.32 -16.93 -27.43
C PRO A 820 16.92 -15.57 -26.87
N PHE A 821 17.19 -15.36 -25.58
CA PHE A 821 16.67 -14.21 -24.84
C PHE A 821 16.89 -12.84 -25.54
N PRO A 822 18.09 -12.51 -26.06
CA PRO A 822 18.32 -11.24 -26.75
C PRO A 822 17.45 -11.02 -28.00
N ASP A 823 17.02 -12.10 -28.65
CA ASP A 823 16.39 -12.07 -29.97
C ASP A 823 14.86 -12.21 -29.92
N ARG A 824 14.27 -12.46 -28.75
CA ARG A 824 12.83 -12.75 -28.60
C ARG A 824 11.92 -11.65 -29.15
N TYR A 825 12.26 -10.39 -28.93
CA TYR A 825 11.46 -9.28 -29.43
C TYR A 825 11.49 -9.22 -30.96
N GLU A 826 12.67 -9.31 -31.57
CA GLU A 826 12.78 -9.26 -33.03
C GLU A 826 12.19 -10.51 -33.67
N TRP A 827 12.28 -11.67 -33.02
CA TRP A 827 11.57 -12.88 -33.44
C TRP A 827 10.06 -12.68 -33.49
N LEU A 828 9.46 -12.17 -32.40
CA LEU A 828 8.01 -11.92 -32.31
C LEU A 828 7.56 -10.90 -33.37
N LYS A 829 8.28 -9.79 -33.47
CA LYS A 829 8.01 -8.73 -34.44
C LYS A 829 8.08 -9.24 -35.88
N ASN A 830 9.09 -10.06 -36.22
CA ASN A 830 9.21 -10.66 -37.55
C ASN A 830 8.08 -11.67 -37.83
N LYS A 831 7.62 -12.39 -36.82
CA LYS A 831 6.50 -13.33 -36.95
C LYS A 831 5.18 -12.59 -37.22
N VAL A 832 4.92 -11.50 -36.49
CA VAL A 832 3.75 -10.62 -36.69
C VAL A 832 3.81 -9.89 -38.04
N ASP A 833 4.96 -9.34 -38.42
CA ASP A 833 5.14 -8.66 -39.72
C ASP A 833 4.84 -9.59 -40.91
N LYS A 834 5.31 -10.84 -40.85
CA LYS A 834 4.99 -11.85 -41.88
C LYS A 834 3.50 -12.12 -41.98
N SER A 835 2.81 -12.27 -40.85
CA SER A 835 1.36 -12.53 -40.83
C SER A 835 0.54 -11.32 -41.31
N LEU A 836 0.92 -10.10 -40.92
CA LEU A 836 0.27 -8.88 -41.41
C LEU A 836 0.42 -8.73 -42.93
N LYS A 837 1.60 -9.07 -43.48
CA LYS A 837 1.83 -9.08 -44.94
C LYS A 837 1.01 -10.14 -45.67
N GLN A 838 0.73 -11.28 -45.03
CA GLN A 838 -0.11 -12.34 -45.60
C GLN A 838 -1.61 -11.97 -45.58
N GLU A 839 -2.06 -11.28 -44.53
CA GLU A 839 -3.46 -10.86 -44.34
C GLU A 839 -3.86 -9.60 -45.15
N ASN A 840 -2.90 -8.98 -45.86
CA ASN A 840 -3.11 -7.83 -46.75
C ASN A 840 -3.89 -6.65 -46.10
N VAL A 841 -3.58 -6.38 -44.82
CA VAL A 841 -4.21 -5.33 -43.99
C VAL A 841 -3.88 -3.92 -44.46
N SER A 842 -4.73 -2.96 -44.09
CA SER A 842 -4.49 -1.55 -44.41
C SER A 842 -3.19 -1.03 -43.78
N ILE A 843 -2.57 -0.03 -44.41
CA ILE A 843 -1.35 0.61 -43.88
C ILE A 843 -1.59 1.16 -42.47
N LYS A 844 -2.80 1.64 -42.20
CA LYS A 844 -3.19 2.17 -40.89
C LYS A 844 -3.21 1.06 -39.82
N ASP A 845 -3.89 -0.06 -40.10
CA ASP A 845 -3.96 -1.19 -39.16
C ASP A 845 -2.58 -1.85 -38.96
N TYR A 846 -1.77 -1.89 -40.02
CA TYR A 846 -0.39 -2.36 -39.94
C TYR A 846 0.44 -1.53 -38.95
N VAL A 847 0.37 -0.20 -39.04
CA VAL A 847 1.09 0.70 -38.12
C VAL A 847 0.60 0.54 -36.69
N GLU A 848 -0.73 0.47 -36.49
CA GLU A 848 -1.32 0.31 -35.15
C GLU A 848 -0.91 -1.02 -34.48
N VAL A 849 -0.91 -2.14 -35.22
CA VAL A 849 -0.48 -3.44 -34.67
C VAL A 849 1.02 -3.45 -34.37
N MET A 850 1.85 -2.84 -35.21
CA MET A 850 3.30 -2.77 -34.97
C MET A 850 3.65 -1.84 -33.80
N GLU A 851 2.89 -0.77 -33.59
CA GLU A 851 2.99 0.09 -32.41
C GLU A 851 2.54 -0.65 -31.14
N PHE A 852 1.50 -1.48 -31.25
CA PHE A 852 1.05 -2.34 -30.16
C PHE A 852 2.11 -3.37 -29.73
N VAL A 853 2.81 -3.99 -30.69
CA VAL A 853 3.95 -4.90 -30.42
C VAL A 853 5.15 -4.17 -29.83
N LYS A 854 5.39 -2.90 -30.22
CA LYS A 854 6.50 -2.07 -29.70
C LYS A 854 6.45 -1.87 -28.18
N ASN A 855 5.29 -1.97 -27.55
CA ASN A 855 5.14 -1.92 -26.09
C ASN A 855 5.87 -3.06 -25.35
N LEU A 856 6.30 -4.11 -26.05
CA LEU A 856 7.11 -5.20 -25.50
C LEU A 856 8.64 -4.95 -25.64
N LYS A 857 9.07 -3.80 -26.16
CA LYS A 857 10.50 -3.47 -26.39
C LYS A 857 11.08 -2.63 -25.25
N GLY A 858 12.28 -2.99 -24.78
CA GLY A 858 13.08 -2.18 -23.85
C GLY A 858 13.11 -2.70 -22.40
N GLY A 859 13.68 -1.88 -21.51
CA GLY A 859 13.78 -2.12 -20.07
C GLY A 859 12.77 -1.31 -19.25
N ILE A 860 12.48 -1.74 -18.01
CA ILE A 860 11.70 -0.95 -17.05
C ILE A 860 12.66 0.09 -16.45
N LYS A 861 12.52 1.36 -16.83
CA LYS A 861 13.34 2.48 -16.30
C LYS A 861 12.91 2.91 -14.90
#